data_AF-A0AAU0HSI6-F1
#
_entry.id   AF-A0AAU0HSI6-F1
#
_cell.length_a   1.000
_cell.length_b   1.000
_cell.length_c   1.000
_cell.angle_alpha   90.00
_cell.angle_beta   90.00
_cell.angle_gamma   90.00
#
_symmetry.space_group_name_H-M   'P 1'
#
loop_
_entity.id
_entity.type
_entity.pdbx_description
1 polymer ?
#
loop_
_entity_poly.entity_id
_entity_poly.type
_entity_poly.pdbx_seq_one_letter_code
_entity_poly.pdbx_strand_id
1 'polypeptide(L)'
;MARIGFHGFKAGTAVELVLHKFGRMIPASTESWSAPDIADPEAEDPSADSWDVLPATATVEVTTWRSDMQVGPEGFYFKVTGYDGFDTPGPAAGETYDRRYHELVYIWDFDDPGARWTHPVNVMEHQRDANVGYGPQVGHTYTKPGTYSPSVIVYEPSTGKLAKHELGPFTVQDPDVVFAGAGTIYAHPTGDFSAAPSGAKTFTSIYDALNATRSGVPTRVMLAAGQEFVMPGEYRFENGVRQYLRNVYVCSAPGGRAKVTTEKQSGELFYMIDKSPRLDPSHGLDMTFVGIDVIGSWDASRETGGRARAFTFSRGGNPLNKAQYLHLHDVIVSGFDAGILYLGNSHQEIEDHEFTSILSNTTITNWGDYGIFSSSIRMALLGVRMTQHDDAMSGGWKNGAHNQHGCMRMNGVDHAVMDGCDFFTYNGWWQNIEPYHTQQPVLRWNFMGHDDTHEMELNMQRCSCEGGETILAFQHMNTGKSVRNQNAVIEGSILVGSHMTSVPIKIAFGGVSVRNNVFVFPDSPRANFHLFEPKSAGAFINSGLVTGDEIDPILWEHNTLVNLMSAKNLSANNWSPEGVTFLREDEVNKPLAEGTITENNNIVHQPNLATPQILYAPLDTTSVWEARTAGYRDGGGGGITLAADVPTGGSVEIPHKEAADVGQSPSAYANGQHFVKVQASLPDRIVSRTGQVDIKFTASSAVITNKTGVTWPAKTLIEYKWDRSRGDNPVQRETRLGTPKGSVATFAPLEGSKALGAGSEDTRVVLDFYGKRRPAYPSLGALECPR
;
A
#
# COMPACT_ATOMS: atom_id res chain seq x y z
N MET A 1 -12.00 24.53 -3.77
CA MET A 1 -13.44 24.86 -3.77
C MET A 1 -13.85 25.22 -2.36
N ALA A 2 -14.47 26.38 -2.12
CA ALA A 2 -15.09 26.70 -0.82
C ALA A 2 -16.61 26.44 -0.93
N ARG A 3 -17.14 25.51 -0.13
CA ARG A 3 -18.60 25.34 0.02
C ARG A 3 -19.09 26.34 1.07
N ILE A 4 -19.91 27.30 0.65
CA ILE A 4 -20.65 28.19 1.55
C ILE A 4 -22.10 27.71 1.55
N GLY A 5 -22.59 27.23 2.69
CA GLY A 5 -24.00 26.86 2.86
C GLY A 5 -24.82 28.05 3.33
N PHE A 6 -25.93 28.33 2.66
CA PHE A 6 -26.91 29.33 3.09
C PHE A 6 -28.17 28.63 3.59
N HIS A 7 -28.59 28.92 4.83
CA HIS A 7 -29.91 28.56 5.33
C HIS A 7 -30.70 29.84 5.66
N GLY A 8 -31.92 29.96 5.11
CA GLY A 8 -32.93 30.90 5.65
C GLY A 8 -33.49 32.00 4.73
N PHE A 9 -33.28 32.00 3.40
CA PHE A 9 -33.87 33.03 2.54
C PHE A 9 -35.25 32.65 1.98
N LYS A 10 -36.16 33.63 1.93
CA LYS A 10 -37.46 33.51 1.24
C LYS A 10 -37.26 33.66 -0.27
N ALA A 11 -38.04 32.88 -1.03
CA ALA A 11 -38.07 32.95 -2.50
C ALA A 11 -38.29 34.39 -2.99
N GLY A 12 -37.42 34.85 -3.90
CA GLY A 12 -37.46 36.19 -4.48
C GLY A 12 -36.49 37.21 -3.88
N THR A 13 -35.64 36.84 -2.91
CA THR A 13 -34.62 37.74 -2.36
C THR A 13 -33.37 37.71 -3.25
N ALA A 14 -33.02 38.83 -3.87
CA ALA A 14 -31.74 38.99 -4.57
C ALA A 14 -30.60 39.04 -3.53
N VAL A 15 -29.60 38.19 -3.68
CA VAL A 15 -28.38 38.18 -2.85
C VAL A 15 -27.23 38.62 -3.72
N GLU A 16 -26.59 39.74 -3.37
CA GLU A 16 -25.40 40.25 -4.05
C GLU A 16 -24.16 39.71 -3.32
N LEU A 17 -23.29 39.00 -4.04
CA LEU A 17 -22.07 38.41 -3.49
C LEU A 17 -20.87 39.27 -3.91
N VAL A 18 -20.38 40.13 -3.00
CA VAL A 18 -19.21 40.98 -3.27
C VAL A 18 -17.93 40.28 -2.80
N LEU A 19 -17.14 39.76 -3.74
CA LEU A 19 -15.81 39.23 -3.46
C LEU A 19 -14.77 40.35 -3.54
N HIS A 20 -14.17 40.70 -2.40
CA HIS A 20 -13.08 41.66 -2.36
C HIS A 20 -11.76 41.00 -2.80
N LYS A 21 -11.26 41.36 -3.99
CA LYS A 21 -9.86 41.15 -4.39
C LYS A 21 -9.13 42.49 -4.24
N PHE A 22 -8.02 42.49 -3.51
CA PHE A 22 -7.23 43.68 -3.19
C PHE A 22 -6.92 44.54 -4.44
N GLY A 23 -7.43 45.79 -4.43
CA GLY A 23 -6.75 46.96 -5.01
C GLY A 23 -6.88 47.23 -6.52
N ARG A 24 -8.08 47.58 -7.02
CA ARG A 24 -8.35 48.67 -8.01
C ARG A 24 -9.82 48.63 -8.46
N MET A 25 -10.52 49.76 -8.41
CA MET A 25 -11.87 49.91 -8.98
C MET A 25 -11.78 50.08 -10.51
N ILE A 26 -12.52 49.26 -11.26
CA ILE A 26 -12.81 49.45 -12.69
C ILE A 26 -14.33 49.70 -12.80
N PRO A 27 -14.81 50.68 -13.59
CA PRO A 27 -16.24 50.96 -13.71
C PRO A 27 -16.97 49.83 -14.46
N ALA A 28 -18.17 49.50 -14.00
CA ALA A 28 -19.01 48.47 -14.59
C ALA A 28 -19.46 48.86 -16.01
N SER A 29 -19.01 48.10 -17.02
CA SER A 29 -19.69 47.99 -18.30
C SER A 29 -20.65 46.80 -18.26
N THR A 30 -21.90 47.04 -18.63
CA THR A 30 -22.93 46.01 -18.83
C THR A 30 -22.60 45.22 -20.09
N GLU A 31 -21.72 44.24 -19.99
CA GLU A 31 -21.62 43.16 -20.97
C GLU A 31 -22.04 41.87 -20.27
N SER A 32 -23.11 41.27 -20.77
CA SER A 32 -23.56 39.94 -20.37
C SER A 32 -22.55 38.91 -20.88
N TRP A 33 -21.65 38.46 -20.01
CA TRP A 33 -20.88 37.26 -20.24
C TRP A 33 -21.79 36.06 -19.97
N SER A 34 -22.36 35.48 -21.03
CA SER A 34 -22.77 34.08 -20.95
C SER A 34 -21.49 33.26 -20.77
N ALA A 35 -21.36 32.55 -19.65
CA ALA A 35 -20.37 31.50 -19.54
C ALA A 35 -20.54 30.59 -20.78
N PRO A 36 -19.46 30.22 -21.48
CA PRO A 36 -19.60 29.16 -22.47
C PRO A 36 -20.21 27.97 -21.74
N ASP A 37 -21.26 27.40 -22.33
CA ASP A 37 -21.75 26.07 -21.97
C ASP A 37 -20.54 25.13 -22.12
N ILE A 38 -19.80 24.94 -21.02
CA ILE A 38 -19.04 23.72 -20.82
C ILE A 38 -20.14 22.71 -20.57
N ALA A 39 -20.66 22.16 -21.66
CA ALA A 39 -21.30 20.86 -21.60
C ALA A 39 -20.32 19.99 -20.82
N ASP A 40 -20.73 19.61 -19.61
CA ASP A 40 -20.22 18.39 -19.00
C ASP A 40 -20.40 17.35 -20.11
N PRO A 41 -19.32 16.83 -20.72
CA PRO A 41 -19.51 15.80 -21.72
C PRO A 41 -20.30 14.73 -20.99
N GLU A 42 -21.55 14.52 -21.40
CA GLU A 42 -22.33 13.38 -20.95
C GLU A 42 -21.36 12.22 -21.05
N ALA A 43 -21.01 11.63 -19.91
CA ALA A 43 -20.21 10.44 -19.86
C ALA A 43 -21.03 9.40 -20.62
N GLU A 44 -20.83 9.30 -21.93
CA GLU A 44 -21.23 8.15 -22.71
C GLU A 44 -20.73 6.97 -21.91
N ASP A 45 -21.68 6.20 -21.39
CA ASP A 45 -21.40 5.04 -20.56
C ASP A 45 -20.38 4.17 -21.32
N PRO A 46 -19.13 4.10 -20.85
CA PRO A 46 -18.08 3.36 -21.57
C PRO A 46 -18.34 1.84 -21.56
N SER A 47 -19.42 1.38 -20.92
CA SER A 47 -19.91 -0.01 -21.02
C SER A 47 -20.46 -0.39 -22.41
N ALA A 48 -20.77 0.59 -23.28
CA ALA A 48 -21.58 0.37 -24.48
C ALA A 48 -20.85 0.22 -25.82
N ASP A 49 -19.51 0.19 -25.87
CA ASP A 49 -18.79 -0.41 -27.02
C ASP A 49 -18.77 -1.93 -26.85
N SER A 50 -19.98 -2.47 -26.92
CA SER A 50 -20.45 -3.60 -26.15
C SER A 50 -19.66 -4.88 -26.44
N TRP A 51 -18.87 -5.34 -25.46
CA TRP A 51 -18.49 -6.76 -25.39
C TRP A 51 -19.71 -7.68 -25.45
N ASP A 52 -20.92 -7.13 -25.22
CA ASP A 52 -22.16 -7.87 -25.23
C ASP A 52 -22.61 -8.45 -26.56
N VAL A 53 -22.19 -7.88 -27.69
CA VAL A 53 -22.61 -8.37 -29.02
C VAL A 53 -21.78 -9.57 -29.52
N LEU A 54 -20.66 -9.90 -28.87
CA LEU A 54 -19.84 -11.02 -29.29
C LEU A 54 -20.43 -12.34 -28.77
N PRO A 55 -20.63 -13.36 -29.63
CA PRO A 55 -21.12 -14.66 -29.18
C PRO A 55 -20.06 -15.35 -28.31
N ALA A 56 -20.48 -15.93 -27.18
CA ALA A 56 -19.60 -16.74 -26.36
C ALA A 56 -19.22 -18.03 -27.10
N THR A 57 -17.93 -18.29 -27.24
CA THR A 57 -17.34 -19.46 -27.92
C THR A 57 -16.45 -20.30 -27.01
N ALA A 58 -16.26 -19.85 -25.77
CA ALA A 58 -15.49 -20.50 -24.73
C ALA A 58 -16.27 -20.44 -23.41
N THR A 59 -15.82 -21.17 -22.39
CA THR A 59 -16.41 -21.15 -21.06
C THR A 59 -15.33 -21.03 -20.00
N VAL A 60 -15.70 -20.38 -18.89
CA VAL A 60 -14.85 -20.31 -17.71
C VAL A 60 -15.61 -20.77 -16.46
N GLU A 61 -14.84 -21.16 -15.45
CA GLU A 61 -15.35 -21.40 -14.09
C GLU A 61 -14.73 -20.38 -13.14
N VAL A 62 -15.46 -19.99 -12.10
CA VAL A 62 -14.99 -19.06 -11.08
C VAL A 62 -15.08 -19.70 -9.70
N THR A 63 -13.99 -19.62 -8.95
CA THR A 63 -13.95 -19.92 -7.52
C THR A 63 -14.12 -18.63 -6.74
N THR A 64 -14.96 -18.67 -5.69
CA THR A 64 -15.27 -17.52 -4.84
C THR A 64 -14.95 -17.86 -3.39
N TRP A 65 -14.32 -16.92 -2.69
CA TRP A 65 -14.12 -16.97 -1.24
C TRP A 65 -14.73 -15.73 -0.60
N ARG A 66 -15.53 -15.95 0.44
CA ARG A 66 -16.27 -14.92 1.18
C ARG A 66 -16.47 -15.37 2.61
N SER A 67 -17.06 -14.52 3.44
CA SER A 67 -17.34 -14.85 4.84
C SER A 67 -18.52 -15.83 4.97
N ASP A 68 -18.43 -16.76 5.92
CA ASP A 68 -19.54 -17.57 6.42
C ASP A 68 -20.63 -16.71 7.09
N MET A 69 -20.31 -15.47 7.52
CA MET A 69 -21.29 -14.55 8.10
C MET A 69 -22.31 -14.08 7.05
N GLN A 70 -21.87 -13.83 5.83
CA GLN A 70 -22.69 -13.26 4.76
C GLN A 70 -23.39 -11.94 5.16
N VAL A 71 -22.69 -11.06 5.90
CA VAL A 71 -23.24 -9.81 6.44
C VAL A 71 -22.49 -8.60 5.89
N GLY A 72 -23.25 -7.58 5.46
CA GLY A 72 -22.71 -6.33 4.93
C GLY A 72 -22.00 -5.45 6.00
N PRO A 73 -20.91 -4.75 5.66
CA PRO A 73 -20.17 -4.87 4.41
C PRO A 73 -19.45 -6.22 4.34
N GLU A 74 -19.49 -6.87 3.19
CA GLU A 74 -18.88 -8.18 2.99
C GLU A 74 -17.88 -8.15 1.84
N GLY A 75 -16.66 -8.61 2.12
CA GLY A 75 -15.62 -8.78 1.13
C GLY A 75 -15.69 -10.12 0.42
N PHE A 76 -15.38 -10.10 -0.87
CA PHE A 76 -15.30 -11.27 -1.72
C PHE A 76 -13.95 -11.29 -2.41
N TYR A 77 -13.44 -12.50 -2.64
CA TYR A 77 -12.32 -12.79 -3.50
C TYR A 77 -12.79 -13.73 -4.60
N PHE A 78 -12.45 -13.44 -5.85
CA PHE A 78 -12.83 -14.24 -7.03
C PHE A 78 -11.57 -14.64 -7.79
N LYS A 79 -11.53 -15.86 -8.31
CA LYS A 79 -10.48 -16.34 -9.24
C LYS A 79 -11.11 -17.16 -10.35
N VAL A 80 -10.72 -16.90 -11.60
CA VAL A 80 -11.06 -17.76 -12.74
C VAL A 80 -10.18 -19.01 -12.72
N THR A 81 -10.79 -20.20 -12.71
CA THR A 81 -10.10 -21.49 -12.53
C THR A 81 -10.30 -22.48 -13.69
N GLY A 82 -11.43 -22.41 -14.40
CA GLY A 82 -11.70 -23.22 -15.60
C GLY A 82 -11.57 -22.40 -16.89
N TYR A 83 -11.03 -23.00 -17.96
CA TYR A 83 -10.73 -22.32 -19.23
C TYR A 83 -10.96 -23.23 -20.46
N ASP A 84 -12.20 -23.65 -20.69
CA ASP A 84 -12.51 -24.51 -21.84
C ASP A 84 -12.78 -23.69 -23.11
N GLY A 85 -12.25 -24.17 -24.24
CA GLY A 85 -12.42 -23.57 -25.56
C GLY A 85 -11.41 -22.47 -25.96
N PHE A 86 -10.59 -21.94 -25.05
CA PHE A 86 -9.52 -20.98 -25.39
C PHE A 86 -8.31 -21.66 -26.05
N ASP A 87 -7.60 -20.94 -26.93
CA ASP A 87 -6.38 -21.45 -27.58
C ASP A 87 -5.10 -21.14 -26.80
N THR A 88 -5.16 -20.19 -25.87
CA THR A 88 -4.09 -19.85 -24.93
C THR A 88 -3.92 -21.03 -23.96
N PRO A 89 -2.77 -21.72 -24.01
CA PRO A 89 -2.57 -22.90 -23.18
C PRO A 89 -2.42 -22.51 -21.71
N GLY A 90 -2.94 -23.35 -20.83
CA GLY A 90 -2.57 -23.30 -19.41
C GLY A 90 -1.14 -23.80 -19.16
N PRO A 91 -0.70 -23.85 -17.90
CA PRO A 91 0.63 -24.36 -17.54
C PRO A 91 0.77 -25.83 -17.96
N ALA A 92 1.94 -26.22 -18.49
CA ALA A 92 2.23 -27.62 -18.73
C ALA A 92 2.41 -28.38 -17.40
N ALA A 93 2.35 -29.71 -17.46
CA ALA A 93 2.51 -30.54 -16.26
C ALA A 93 3.87 -30.28 -15.58
N GLY A 94 3.84 -29.77 -14.34
CA GLY A 94 5.02 -29.44 -13.55
C GLY A 94 5.48 -27.99 -13.66
N GLU A 95 4.93 -27.21 -14.60
CA GLU A 95 5.16 -25.77 -14.75
C GLU A 95 4.19 -24.97 -13.88
N THR A 96 4.57 -23.75 -13.54
CA THR A 96 3.75 -22.82 -12.73
C THR A 96 3.32 -21.57 -13.49
N TYR A 97 3.98 -21.26 -14.60
CA TYR A 97 3.60 -20.11 -15.42
C TYR A 97 2.38 -20.41 -16.27
N ASP A 98 1.38 -19.57 -16.11
CA ASP A 98 0.09 -19.68 -16.77
C ASP A 98 -0.08 -18.54 -17.77
N ARG A 99 0.12 -18.84 -19.06
CA ARG A 99 -0.05 -17.86 -20.14
C ARG A 99 -1.42 -17.22 -20.14
N ARG A 100 -2.47 -17.91 -19.67
CA ARG A 100 -3.82 -17.36 -19.60
C ARG A 100 -3.89 -16.14 -18.69
N TYR A 101 -3.12 -16.15 -17.61
CA TYR A 101 -3.00 -15.03 -16.67
C TYR A 101 -2.51 -13.74 -17.33
N HIS A 102 -1.70 -13.87 -18.38
CA HIS A 102 -1.00 -12.76 -19.05
C HIS A 102 -1.65 -12.36 -20.39
N GLU A 103 -2.16 -13.33 -21.14
CA GLU A 103 -2.60 -13.16 -22.52
C GLU A 103 -4.13 -13.01 -22.65
N LEU A 104 -4.90 -13.49 -21.67
CA LEU A 104 -6.34 -13.26 -21.64
C LEU A 104 -6.69 -11.94 -20.97
N VAL A 105 -7.81 -11.38 -21.39
CA VAL A 105 -8.37 -10.13 -20.88
C VAL A 105 -9.59 -10.48 -20.04
N TYR A 106 -9.62 -9.98 -18.82
CA TYR A 106 -10.66 -10.27 -17.83
C TYR A 106 -11.31 -8.97 -17.40
N ILE A 107 -12.62 -8.89 -17.53
CA ILE A 107 -13.42 -7.71 -17.14
C ILE A 107 -14.53 -8.21 -16.23
N TRP A 108 -14.57 -7.68 -15.00
CA TRP A 108 -15.55 -8.02 -13.99
C TRP A 108 -16.54 -6.88 -13.83
N ASP A 109 -17.82 -7.21 -13.74
CA ASP A 109 -18.88 -6.33 -13.24
C ASP A 109 -19.40 -6.94 -11.95
N PHE A 110 -19.44 -6.17 -10.86
CA PHE A 110 -19.87 -6.67 -9.56
C PHE A 110 -21.37 -6.50 -9.29
N ASP A 111 -22.16 -5.95 -10.21
CA ASP A 111 -23.60 -5.69 -10.01
C ASP A 111 -23.88 -4.78 -8.79
N ASP A 112 -22.94 -3.90 -8.44
CA ASP A 112 -23.00 -2.93 -7.34
C ASP A 112 -22.83 -1.49 -7.88
N PRO A 113 -23.78 -1.00 -8.69
CA PRO A 113 -23.66 0.28 -9.38
C PRO A 113 -23.47 1.45 -8.40
N GLY A 114 -22.48 2.28 -8.69
CA GLY A 114 -22.12 3.43 -7.86
C GLY A 114 -21.23 3.09 -6.66
N ALA A 115 -20.77 1.85 -6.51
CA ALA A 115 -19.71 1.51 -5.58
C ALA A 115 -18.43 2.30 -5.92
N ARG A 116 -17.82 2.95 -4.93
CA ARG A 116 -16.61 3.76 -5.10
C ARG A 116 -15.67 3.65 -3.92
N TRP A 117 -14.36 3.69 -4.16
CA TRP A 117 -13.37 3.84 -3.08
C TRP A 117 -13.16 5.32 -2.74
N THR A 118 -13.17 5.63 -1.45
CA THR A 118 -13.11 7.00 -0.93
C THR A 118 -11.82 7.31 -0.18
N HIS A 119 -11.07 6.31 0.28
CA HIS A 119 -9.84 6.48 1.04
C HIS A 119 -8.58 6.82 0.23
N PRO A 120 -8.34 6.24 -0.96
CA PRO A 120 -7.24 6.63 -1.84
C PRO A 120 -7.36 8.13 -2.15
N VAL A 121 -6.27 8.88 -2.24
CA VAL A 121 -6.34 10.32 -2.60
C VAL A 121 -5.52 10.67 -3.84
N ASN A 122 -4.45 9.92 -4.13
CA ASN A 122 -3.61 10.11 -5.31
C ASN A 122 -3.90 9.09 -6.42
N VAL A 123 -5.19 8.85 -6.71
CA VAL A 123 -5.65 8.02 -7.83
C VAL A 123 -6.59 8.83 -8.71
N MET A 124 -6.70 8.48 -10.00
CA MET A 124 -7.62 9.13 -10.93
C MET A 124 -9.08 8.79 -10.61
N GLU A 125 -10.01 9.62 -11.09
CA GLU A 125 -11.44 9.47 -10.77
C GLU A 125 -12.05 8.16 -11.31
N HIS A 126 -11.62 7.67 -12.48
CA HIS A 126 -12.09 6.39 -13.02
C HIS A 126 -11.49 5.20 -12.26
N GLN A 127 -10.28 5.35 -11.72
CA GLN A 127 -9.66 4.37 -10.84
C GLN A 127 -10.37 4.27 -9.47
N ARG A 128 -11.37 5.12 -9.23
CA ARG A 128 -12.19 5.08 -8.02
C ARG A 128 -13.47 4.24 -8.14
N ASP A 129 -13.78 3.73 -9.33
CA ASP A 129 -14.96 2.89 -9.58
C ASP A 129 -14.78 1.45 -9.08
N ALA A 130 -15.45 1.15 -7.96
CA ALA A 130 -15.38 -0.14 -7.28
C ALA A 130 -16.34 -1.18 -7.86
N ASN A 131 -17.18 -0.84 -8.84
CA ASN A 131 -18.06 -1.82 -9.46
C ASN A 131 -17.39 -2.66 -10.55
N VAL A 132 -16.21 -2.27 -11.01
CA VAL A 132 -15.49 -2.96 -12.08
C VAL A 132 -14.17 -3.49 -11.54
N GLY A 133 -13.75 -4.67 -12.01
CA GLY A 133 -12.45 -5.26 -11.71
C GLY A 133 -11.79 -5.80 -12.98
N TYR A 134 -10.46 -5.95 -12.96
CA TYR A 134 -9.69 -6.44 -14.10
C TYR A 134 -8.72 -7.53 -13.66
N GLY A 135 -8.48 -8.52 -14.53
CA GLY A 135 -7.53 -9.61 -14.29
C GLY A 135 -8.18 -10.94 -13.82
N PRO A 136 -7.41 -12.03 -13.81
CA PRO A 136 -7.88 -13.40 -13.55
C PRO A 136 -8.33 -13.61 -12.09
N GLN A 137 -7.88 -12.76 -11.18
CA GLN A 137 -8.28 -12.75 -9.77
C GLN A 137 -8.60 -11.32 -9.34
N VAL A 138 -9.73 -11.13 -8.67
CA VAL A 138 -10.21 -9.81 -8.23
C VAL A 138 -10.82 -9.91 -6.84
N GLY A 139 -11.04 -8.77 -6.20
CA GLY A 139 -11.82 -8.70 -4.98
C GLY A 139 -12.84 -7.56 -5.05
N HIS A 140 -13.92 -7.69 -4.29
CA HIS A 140 -14.94 -6.65 -4.15
C HIS A 140 -15.42 -6.57 -2.71
N THR A 141 -16.06 -5.47 -2.32
CA THR A 141 -16.78 -5.39 -1.04
C THR A 141 -18.16 -4.79 -1.27
N TYR A 142 -19.19 -5.61 -1.08
CA TYR A 142 -20.58 -5.17 -1.10
C TYR A 142 -20.89 -4.46 0.21
N THR A 143 -21.01 -3.13 0.14
CA THR A 143 -21.18 -2.30 1.35
C THR A 143 -22.61 -2.27 1.88
N LYS A 144 -23.58 -2.60 1.02
CA LYS A 144 -25.01 -2.58 1.35
C LYS A 144 -25.56 -4.01 1.39
N PRO A 145 -26.56 -4.27 2.24
CA PRO A 145 -27.33 -5.50 2.14
C PRO A 145 -28.08 -5.57 0.81
N GLY A 146 -28.11 -6.74 0.19
CA GLY A 146 -28.68 -6.91 -1.14
C GLY A 146 -28.45 -8.29 -1.72
N THR A 147 -28.93 -8.48 -2.94
CA THR A 147 -28.63 -9.65 -3.76
C THR A 147 -27.91 -9.18 -5.01
N TYR A 148 -26.78 -9.82 -5.31
CA TYR A 148 -25.83 -9.39 -6.34
C TYR A 148 -25.50 -10.56 -7.26
N SER A 149 -25.43 -10.30 -8.57
CA SER A 149 -25.02 -11.28 -9.59
C SER A 149 -23.78 -10.78 -10.33
N PRO A 150 -22.59 -10.85 -9.70
CA PRO A 150 -21.37 -10.42 -10.37
C PRO A 150 -21.10 -11.29 -11.59
N SER A 151 -20.43 -10.76 -12.59
CA SER A 151 -20.10 -11.46 -13.82
C SER A 151 -18.67 -11.20 -14.27
N VAL A 152 -18.14 -12.10 -15.09
CA VAL A 152 -16.85 -11.93 -15.75
C VAL A 152 -16.96 -12.20 -17.23
N ILE A 153 -16.33 -11.33 -18.02
CA ILE A 153 -16.03 -11.53 -19.43
C ILE A 153 -14.55 -11.89 -19.54
N VAL A 154 -14.27 -13.00 -20.22
CA VAL A 154 -12.89 -13.41 -20.55
C VAL A 154 -12.74 -13.43 -22.06
N TYR A 155 -11.78 -12.66 -22.57
CA TYR A 155 -11.53 -12.48 -23.99
C TYR A 155 -10.10 -12.88 -24.35
N GLU A 156 -9.95 -13.59 -25.46
CA GLU A 156 -8.67 -13.98 -26.05
C GLU A 156 -8.38 -13.11 -27.28
N PRO A 157 -7.47 -12.13 -27.18
CA PRO A 157 -7.21 -11.20 -28.27
C PRO A 157 -6.73 -11.87 -29.56
N SER A 158 -5.94 -12.93 -29.44
CA SER A 158 -5.31 -13.61 -30.59
C SER A 158 -6.30 -14.35 -31.50
N THR A 159 -7.45 -14.74 -30.99
CA THR A 159 -8.44 -15.56 -31.72
C THR A 159 -9.83 -14.94 -31.78
N GLY A 160 -10.08 -13.93 -30.93
CA GLY A 160 -11.40 -13.33 -30.76
C GLY A 160 -12.36 -14.16 -29.91
N LYS A 161 -11.92 -15.28 -29.33
CA LYS A 161 -12.76 -16.13 -28.49
C LYS A 161 -13.18 -15.41 -27.21
N LEU A 162 -14.42 -15.64 -26.80
CA LEU A 162 -15.04 -14.98 -25.66
C LEU A 162 -15.75 -16.00 -24.77
N ALA A 163 -15.59 -15.86 -23.46
CA ALA A 163 -16.44 -16.49 -22.45
C ALA A 163 -17.14 -15.41 -21.63
N LYS A 164 -18.39 -15.68 -21.24
CA LYS A 164 -19.12 -14.89 -20.25
C LYS A 164 -19.58 -15.83 -19.14
N HIS A 165 -19.43 -15.41 -17.90
CA HIS A 165 -19.86 -16.19 -16.75
C HIS A 165 -20.52 -15.28 -15.73
N GLU A 166 -21.81 -15.50 -15.48
CA GLU A 166 -22.56 -14.86 -14.39
C GLU A 166 -22.46 -15.74 -13.14
N LEU A 167 -22.17 -15.13 -12.00
CA LEU A 167 -22.11 -15.79 -10.71
C LEU A 167 -23.34 -15.44 -9.86
N GLY A 168 -23.68 -16.35 -8.95
CA GLY A 168 -24.73 -16.07 -7.98
C GLY A 168 -26.13 -16.15 -8.60
N PRO A 169 -27.17 -15.76 -7.86
CA PRO A 169 -27.17 -14.63 -6.92
C PRO A 169 -26.45 -14.88 -5.58
N PHE A 170 -25.69 -13.89 -5.12
CA PHE A 170 -25.12 -13.82 -3.79
C PHE A 170 -25.96 -12.89 -2.91
N THR A 171 -26.41 -13.36 -1.74
CA THR A 171 -27.09 -12.50 -0.76
C THR A 171 -26.10 -11.99 0.28
N VAL A 172 -26.14 -10.68 0.53
CA VAL A 172 -25.44 -9.98 1.61
C VAL A 172 -26.50 -9.48 2.58
N GLN A 173 -26.48 -9.98 3.81
CA GLN A 173 -27.53 -9.74 4.80
C GLN A 173 -27.30 -8.43 5.56
N ASP A 174 -28.39 -7.90 6.12
CA ASP A 174 -28.37 -6.71 6.96
C ASP A 174 -27.81 -7.02 8.36
N PRO A 175 -26.72 -6.37 8.81
CA PRO A 175 -26.19 -6.57 10.15
C PRO A 175 -27.20 -6.26 11.26
N ASP A 176 -28.14 -5.34 11.06
CA ASP A 176 -29.16 -5.02 12.07
C ASP A 176 -30.21 -6.13 12.22
N VAL A 177 -30.41 -6.93 11.18
CA VAL A 177 -31.29 -8.12 11.21
C VAL A 177 -30.55 -9.32 11.79
N VAL A 178 -29.34 -9.62 11.29
CA VAL A 178 -28.58 -10.81 11.68
C VAL A 178 -28.18 -10.76 13.16
N PHE A 179 -27.81 -9.57 13.66
CA PHE A 179 -27.34 -9.39 15.03
C PHE A 179 -28.39 -8.74 15.95
N ALA A 180 -29.68 -8.83 15.64
CA ALA A 180 -30.74 -8.21 16.43
C ALA A 180 -30.73 -8.65 17.92
N GLY A 181 -31.21 -7.78 18.81
CA GLY A 181 -31.34 -8.10 20.24
C GLY A 181 -30.01 -8.51 20.89
N ALA A 182 -30.00 -9.67 21.53
CA ALA A 182 -28.85 -10.17 22.29
C ALA A 182 -27.64 -10.58 21.42
N GLY A 183 -27.81 -10.60 20.08
CA GLY A 183 -26.72 -10.77 19.10
C GLY A 183 -25.83 -9.52 18.95
N THR A 184 -26.30 -8.37 19.42
CA THR A 184 -25.52 -7.13 19.50
C THR A 184 -25.08 -6.85 20.94
N ILE A 185 -23.81 -6.47 21.06
CA ILE A 185 -23.19 -5.88 22.24
C ILE A 185 -22.88 -4.43 21.90
N TYR A 186 -23.41 -3.49 22.67
CA TYR A 186 -23.19 -2.07 22.50
C TYR A 186 -22.26 -1.52 23.59
N ALA A 187 -21.20 -0.80 23.22
CA ALA A 187 -20.27 -0.20 24.16
C ALA A 187 -20.35 1.32 24.12
N HIS A 188 -20.38 1.98 25.29
CA HIS A 188 -20.31 3.43 25.41
C HIS A 188 -19.51 3.82 26.68
N PRO A 189 -18.39 4.56 26.58
CA PRO A 189 -17.47 4.74 27.71
C PRO A 189 -18.08 5.48 28.92
N THR A 190 -19.05 6.37 28.68
CA THR A 190 -19.76 7.11 29.75
C THR A 190 -21.01 6.42 30.28
N GLY A 191 -21.43 5.28 29.69
CA GLY A 191 -22.67 4.59 30.05
C GLY A 191 -23.95 5.15 29.42
N ASP A 192 -23.86 6.07 28.45
CA ASP A 192 -25.02 6.50 27.67
C ASP A 192 -25.38 5.43 26.61
N PHE A 193 -26.45 4.68 26.89
CA PHE A 193 -26.91 3.60 26.02
C PHE A 193 -28.20 3.96 25.28
N SER A 194 -28.54 5.25 25.17
CA SER A 194 -29.76 5.70 24.47
C SER A 194 -29.77 5.34 22.98
N ALA A 195 -28.60 5.19 22.36
CA ALA A 195 -28.43 4.76 20.97
C ALA A 195 -28.22 3.24 20.80
N ALA A 196 -28.24 2.46 21.89
CA ALA A 196 -28.09 1.01 21.80
C ALA A 196 -29.31 0.37 21.11
N PRO A 197 -29.10 -0.59 20.17
CA PRO A 197 -30.21 -1.36 19.62
C PRO A 197 -31.04 -2.06 20.70
N SER A 198 -32.34 -2.16 20.49
CA SER A 198 -33.25 -2.80 21.45
C SER A 198 -32.78 -4.23 21.77
N GLY A 199 -32.64 -4.55 23.06
CA GLY A 199 -32.20 -5.87 23.53
C GLY A 199 -30.69 -6.12 23.46
N ALA A 200 -29.89 -5.15 23.00
CA ALA A 200 -28.44 -5.25 23.03
C ALA A 200 -27.92 -5.33 24.47
N LYS A 201 -26.82 -6.06 24.68
CA LYS A 201 -26.07 -6.02 25.94
C LYS A 201 -25.23 -4.76 25.96
N THR A 202 -25.09 -4.11 27.12
CA THR A 202 -24.37 -2.84 27.22
C THR A 202 -23.14 -2.92 28.11
N PHE A 203 -22.08 -2.23 27.71
CA PHE A 203 -20.80 -2.17 28.44
C PHE A 203 -20.20 -0.76 28.38
N THR A 204 -19.43 -0.39 29.41
CA THR A 204 -18.68 0.87 29.44
C THR A 204 -17.23 0.74 28.95
N SER A 205 -16.84 -0.45 28.52
CA SER A 205 -15.49 -0.77 28.06
C SER A 205 -15.57 -1.65 26.83
N ILE A 206 -14.75 -1.35 25.82
CA ILE A 206 -14.57 -2.22 24.65
C ILE A 206 -13.97 -3.57 25.06
N TYR A 207 -13.08 -3.60 26.04
CA TYR A 207 -12.42 -4.83 26.49
C TYR A 207 -13.44 -5.80 27.11
N ASP A 208 -14.36 -5.26 27.91
CA ASP A 208 -15.45 -6.08 28.51
C ASP A 208 -16.49 -6.48 27.46
N ALA A 209 -16.80 -5.58 26.51
CA ALA A 209 -17.70 -5.89 25.40
C ALA A 209 -17.16 -7.05 24.52
N LEU A 210 -15.88 -6.99 24.16
CA LEU A 210 -15.21 -8.07 23.42
C LEU A 210 -15.13 -9.35 24.26
N ASN A 211 -14.90 -9.27 25.58
CA ASN A 211 -14.92 -10.47 26.44
C ASN A 211 -16.31 -11.11 26.59
N ALA A 212 -17.37 -10.37 26.29
CA ALA A 212 -18.75 -10.86 26.39
C ALA A 212 -19.26 -11.56 25.12
N THR A 213 -18.46 -11.60 24.04
CA THR A 213 -18.75 -12.43 22.86
C THR A 213 -18.78 -13.90 23.27
N ARG A 214 -19.80 -14.65 22.82
CA ARG A 214 -20.03 -16.03 23.26
C ARG A 214 -19.60 -17.03 22.19
N SER A 215 -19.23 -18.23 22.62
CA SER A 215 -18.89 -19.30 21.68
C SER A 215 -20.06 -19.72 20.82
N GLY A 216 -19.79 -19.96 19.54
CA GLY A 216 -20.73 -20.57 18.60
C GLY A 216 -21.91 -19.70 18.18
N VAL A 217 -21.96 -18.43 18.58
CA VAL A 217 -23.02 -17.49 18.18
C VAL A 217 -22.36 -16.28 17.51
N PRO A 218 -22.63 -16.01 16.22
CA PRO A 218 -22.19 -14.78 15.57
C PRO A 218 -22.58 -13.58 16.42
N THR A 219 -21.60 -12.72 16.72
CA THR A 219 -21.80 -11.61 17.65
C THR A 219 -21.30 -10.32 17.04
N ARG A 220 -22.13 -9.27 17.12
CA ARG A 220 -21.74 -7.91 16.78
C ARG A 220 -21.33 -7.13 18.03
N VAL A 221 -20.14 -6.55 18.00
CA VAL A 221 -19.68 -5.55 18.98
C VAL A 221 -19.76 -4.17 18.32
N MET A 222 -20.75 -3.39 18.72
CA MET A 222 -20.99 -2.04 18.22
C MET A 222 -20.49 -1.00 19.22
N LEU A 223 -19.59 -0.13 18.77
CA LEU A 223 -18.99 0.93 19.57
C LEU A 223 -19.73 2.23 19.33
N ALA A 224 -20.10 2.95 20.38
CA ALA A 224 -20.75 4.25 20.26
C ALA A 224 -19.98 5.22 19.35
N ALA A 225 -20.69 5.81 18.38
CA ALA A 225 -20.11 6.68 17.37
C ALA A 225 -19.42 7.91 17.99
N GLY A 226 -18.23 8.25 17.47
CA GLY A 226 -17.46 9.42 17.91
C GLY A 226 -16.85 9.31 19.30
N GLN A 227 -17.05 8.19 20.01
CA GLN A 227 -16.46 7.96 21.33
C GLN A 227 -15.04 7.39 21.22
N GLU A 228 -14.23 7.67 22.24
CA GLU A 228 -12.91 7.08 22.41
C GLU A 228 -12.94 5.95 23.45
N PHE A 229 -12.37 4.81 23.06
CA PHE A 229 -12.23 3.61 23.85
C PHE A 229 -10.75 3.30 24.05
N VAL A 230 -10.28 3.43 25.28
CA VAL A 230 -8.89 3.07 25.62
C VAL A 230 -8.82 1.57 25.88
N MET A 231 -7.98 0.88 25.12
CA MET A 231 -7.64 -0.52 25.34
C MET A 231 -6.55 -0.62 26.40
N PRO A 232 -6.83 -1.21 27.57
CA PRO A 232 -5.87 -1.26 28.69
C PRO A 232 -4.69 -2.21 28.43
N GLY A 233 -4.78 -3.04 27.39
CA GLY A 233 -3.74 -3.99 27.02
C GLY A 233 -4.06 -4.70 25.71
N GLU A 234 -3.31 -5.77 25.47
CA GLU A 234 -3.57 -6.68 24.36
C GLU A 234 -4.91 -7.40 24.58
N TYR A 235 -5.76 -7.41 23.54
CA TYR A 235 -6.90 -8.30 23.48
C TYR A 235 -6.59 -9.47 22.57
N ARG A 236 -6.68 -10.67 23.15
CA ARG A 236 -6.39 -11.93 22.50
C ARG A 236 -7.69 -12.62 22.12
N PHE A 237 -7.96 -12.72 20.83
CA PHE A 237 -8.94 -13.65 20.29
C PHE A 237 -8.30 -15.04 20.30
N GLU A 238 -8.27 -15.69 21.49
CA GLU A 238 -7.66 -16.99 21.71
C GLU A 238 -8.69 -18.05 22.14
N ASN A 239 -8.70 -19.18 21.44
CA ASN A 239 -9.66 -20.29 21.62
C ASN A 239 -9.29 -21.26 22.79
N GLY A 240 -8.25 -20.96 23.59
CA GLY A 240 -7.61 -21.96 24.47
C GLY A 240 -8.06 -22.00 25.94
N VAL A 241 -8.70 -20.93 26.44
CA VAL A 241 -9.22 -20.87 27.82
C VAL A 241 -10.71 -20.49 27.83
N ARG A 242 -11.22 -20.00 26.70
CA ARG A 242 -12.57 -19.51 26.52
C ARG A 242 -13.04 -20.01 25.15
N GLN A 243 -14.03 -20.89 25.17
CA GLN A 243 -15.20 -20.86 24.28
C GLN A 243 -14.93 -20.32 22.85
N TYR A 244 -14.96 -21.22 21.86
CA TYR A 244 -14.87 -21.01 20.39
C TYR A 244 -15.52 -19.72 19.89
N LEU A 245 -14.76 -18.63 19.81
CA LEU A 245 -15.20 -17.43 19.11
C LEU A 245 -15.46 -17.81 17.66
N ARG A 246 -16.69 -17.60 17.20
CA ARG A 246 -17.07 -17.70 15.79
C ARG A 246 -17.64 -16.34 15.40
N ASN A 247 -17.26 -15.86 14.22
CA ASN A 247 -17.97 -14.81 13.50
C ASN A 247 -18.14 -13.54 14.33
N VAL A 248 -17.03 -12.82 14.51
CA VAL A 248 -17.01 -11.56 15.29
C VAL A 248 -17.06 -10.38 14.34
N TYR A 249 -18.08 -9.55 14.49
CA TYR A 249 -18.28 -8.33 13.72
C TYR A 249 -18.12 -7.11 14.64
N VAL A 250 -17.04 -6.34 14.50
CA VAL A 250 -16.77 -5.14 15.30
C VAL A 250 -17.04 -3.90 14.45
N CYS A 251 -17.86 -2.98 14.91
CA CYS A 251 -18.22 -1.80 14.14
C CYS A 251 -18.41 -0.55 15.00
N SER A 252 -18.35 0.62 14.38
CA SER A 252 -18.91 1.83 14.95
C SER A 252 -20.42 1.88 14.75
N ALA A 253 -21.14 2.47 15.71
CA ALA A 253 -22.54 2.82 15.55
C ALA A 253 -22.72 3.89 14.45
N PRO A 254 -23.91 4.03 13.85
CA PRO A 254 -24.19 5.10 12.90
C PRO A 254 -23.89 6.50 13.46
N GLY A 255 -23.39 7.40 12.62
CA GLY A 255 -23.15 8.80 12.96
C GLY A 255 -21.68 9.22 13.16
N GLY A 256 -20.72 8.31 12.95
CA GLY A 256 -19.30 8.62 12.99
C GLY A 256 -18.45 7.40 13.34
N ARG A 257 -17.14 7.59 13.43
CA ARG A 257 -16.17 6.53 13.72
C ARG A 257 -15.85 6.50 15.21
N ALA A 258 -15.97 5.34 15.84
CA ALA A 258 -15.43 5.11 17.17
C ALA A 258 -13.91 5.02 17.09
N LYS A 259 -13.21 5.53 18.12
CA LYS A 259 -11.76 5.48 18.22
C LYS A 259 -11.36 4.45 19.25
N VAL A 260 -10.49 3.53 18.88
CA VAL A 260 -9.86 2.57 19.77
C VAL A 260 -8.40 2.95 19.93
N THR A 261 -8.03 3.43 21.11
CA THR A 261 -6.69 3.93 21.40
C THR A 261 -5.94 3.00 22.35
N THR A 262 -4.61 3.07 22.35
CA THR A 262 -3.80 2.35 23.32
C THR A 262 -2.60 3.17 23.77
N GLU A 263 -2.33 3.13 25.08
CA GLU A 263 -1.13 3.72 25.68
C GLU A 263 0.08 2.76 25.66
N LYS A 264 -0.11 1.55 25.14
CA LYS A 264 0.89 0.49 25.12
C LYS A 264 2.13 0.94 24.35
N GLN A 265 3.30 0.65 24.92
CA GLN A 265 4.60 1.04 24.34
C GLN A 265 5.19 -0.05 23.42
N SER A 266 4.69 -1.29 23.46
CA SER A 266 5.18 -2.43 22.67
C SER A 266 4.16 -3.57 22.64
N GLY A 267 4.33 -4.55 21.75
CA GLY A 267 3.45 -5.74 21.62
C GLY A 267 2.17 -5.44 20.85
N GLU A 268 1.13 -6.26 21.03
CA GLU A 268 -0.07 -6.26 20.17
C GLU A 268 -1.27 -5.59 20.84
N LEU A 269 -2.13 -4.94 20.04
CA LEU A 269 -3.44 -4.44 20.45
C LEU A 269 -4.51 -5.50 20.23
N PHE A 270 -4.75 -5.87 18.98
CA PHE A 270 -5.59 -7.01 18.61
C PHE A 270 -4.70 -8.17 18.19
N TYR A 271 -4.74 -9.25 18.96
CA TYR A 271 -3.98 -10.46 18.69
C TYR A 271 -4.93 -11.61 18.39
N MET A 272 -4.82 -12.17 17.19
CA MET A 272 -5.72 -13.18 16.68
C MET A 272 -4.94 -14.49 16.54
N ILE A 273 -5.31 -15.46 17.36
CA ILE A 273 -4.85 -16.84 17.26
C ILE A 273 -6.08 -17.74 17.40
N ASP A 274 -6.44 -18.41 16.32
CA ASP A 274 -7.31 -19.56 16.49
C ASP A 274 -6.50 -20.69 17.16
N LYS A 275 -7.01 -21.19 18.28
CA LYS A 275 -6.44 -22.33 19.03
C LYS A 275 -7.38 -23.53 19.01
N SER A 276 -8.42 -23.57 18.16
CA SER A 276 -9.41 -24.65 18.14
C SER A 276 -8.71 -26.01 18.10
N PRO A 277 -9.04 -26.96 18.98
CA PRO A 277 -8.55 -28.33 18.85
C PRO A 277 -9.03 -28.92 17.52
N ARG A 278 -8.08 -29.07 16.60
CA ARG A 278 -8.01 -30.01 15.46
C ARG A 278 -9.34 -30.58 14.91
N LEU A 279 -9.56 -30.32 13.62
CA LEU A 279 -10.31 -31.14 12.63
C LEU A 279 -11.79 -30.84 12.36
N ASP A 280 -12.37 -29.77 12.87
CA ASP A 280 -13.73 -29.41 12.44
C ASP A 280 -13.72 -28.14 11.56
N PRO A 281 -13.65 -28.29 10.22
CA PRO A 281 -13.69 -27.17 9.29
C PRO A 281 -14.96 -26.32 9.42
N SER A 282 -16.00 -26.79 10.13
CA SER A 282 -17.16 -25.97 10.46
C SER A 282 -16.88 -24.88 11.49
N HIS A 283 -15.68 -24.80 12.08
CA HIS A 283 -15.30 -23.87 13.16
C HIS A 283 -14.46 -22.67 12.71
N GLY A 284 -14.56 -22.26 11.44
CA GLY A 284 -13.92 -21.05 10.94
C GLY A 284 -14.14 -19.83 11.84
N LEU A 285 -13.07 -19.07 12.07
CA LEU A 285 -13.16 -17.76 12.68
C LEU A 285 -13.17 -16.70 11.59
N ASP A 286 -14.34 -16.13 11.36
CA ASP A 286 -14.51 -14.95 10.53
C ASP A 286 -14.51 -13.69 11.39
N MET A 287 -13.78 -12.68 10.93
CA MET A 287 -13.63 -11.42 11.63
C MET A 287 -13.81 -10.26 10.68
N THR A 288 -14.73 -9.36 11.04
CA THR A 288 -14.97 -8.13 10.29
C THR A 288 -14.85 -6.92 11.21
N PHE A 289 -14.08 -5.92 10.80
CA PHE A 289 -13.99 -4.62 11.47
C PHE A 289 -14.45 -3.51 10.52
N VAL A 290 -15.37 -2.65 10.99
CA VAL A 290 -16.03 -1.66 10.13
C VAL A 290 -16.10 -0.28 10.76
N GLY A 291 -15.62 0.75 10.04
CA GLY A 291 -15.89 2.13 10.41
C GLY A 291 -15.23 2.59 11.72
N ILE A 292 -14.10 1.99 12.11
CA ILE A 292 -13.39 2.32 13.37
C ILE A 292 -12.00 2.90 13.13
N ASP A 293 -11.58 3.82 13.98
CA ASP A 293 -10.19 4.26 14.06
C ASP A 293 -9.46 3.43 15.09
N VAL A 294 -8.32 2.86 14.72
CA VAL A 294 -7.40 2.17 15.60
C VAL A 294 -6.13 3.00 15.66
N ILE A 295 -5.83 3.57 16.83
CA ILE A 295 -4.79 4.59 16.99
C ILE A 295 -3.80 4.18 18.09
N GLY A 296 -2.54 4.05 17.71
CA GLY A 296 -1.43 3.81 18.63
C GLY A 296 -0.69 5.10 18.95
N SER A 297 0.40 4.97 19.71
CA SER A 297 1.18 6.12 20.20
C SER A 297 2.41 6.47 19.37
N TRP A 298 2.74 5.72 18.31
CA TRP A 298 3.85 6.06 17.42
C TRP A 298 3.56 7.36 16.65
N ASP A 299 4.57 8.18 16.50
CA ASP A 299 4.56 9.39 15.67
C ASP A 299 5.74 9.30 14.71
N ALA A 300 5.48 9.05 13.43
CA ALA A 300 6.47 8.91 12.38
C ALA A 300 7.14 10.25 12.00
N SER A 301 6.53 11.39 12.29
CA SER A 301 7.10 12.73 12.02
C SER A 301 8.22 13.12 12.97
N ARG A 302 8.24 12.45 14.12
CA ARG A 302 9.24 12.60 15.18
C ARG A 302 9.96 11.29 15.48
N GLU A 303 9.42 10.19 14.98
CA GLU A 303 9.77 8.80 15.28
C GLU A 303 9.88 8.57 16.81
N THR A 304 8.82 8.95 17.52
CA THR A 304 8.67 8.84 18.97
C THR A 304 7.45 8.01 19.33
N GLY A 305 7.34 7.59 20.60
CA GLY A 305 6.19 6.84 21.09
C GLY A 305 6.37 5.33 21.07
N GLY A 306 5.26 4.64 21.33
CA GLY A 306 5.19 3.19 21.48
C GLY A 306 5.26 2.46 20.14
N ARG A 307 5.96 1.33 20.14
CA ARG A 307 6.06 0.41 19.00
C ARG A 307 5.08 -0.76 19.16
N ALA A 308 3.82 -0.45 19.46
CA ALA A 308 2.75 -1.44 19.48
C ALA A 308 2.31 -1.82 18.06
N ARG A 309 1.62 -2.93 17.88
CA ARG A 309 1.08 -3.40 16.58
C ARG A 309 -0.44 -3.39 16.65
N ALA A 310 -1.12 -2.91 15.61
CA ALA A 310 -2.57 -2.75 15.66
C ALA A 310 -3.27 -4.12 15.55
N PHE A 311 -3.03 -4.83 14.44
CA PHE A 311 -3.57 -6.16 14.19
C PHE A 311 -2.45 -7.15 13.96
N THR A 312 -2.40 -8.20 14.78
CA THR A 312 -1.44 -9.28 14.60
C THR A 312 -2.18 -10.61 14.52
N PHE A 313 -1.88 -11.36 13.48
CA PHE A 313 -2.37 -12.69 13.20
C PHE A 313 -1.20 -13.63 13.32
N SER A 314 -1.26 -14.57 14.25
CA SER A 314 -0.13 -15.45 14.51
C SER A 314 -0.54 -16.91 14.42
N ARG A 315 0.34 -17.71 13.83
CA ARG A 315 0.32 -19.16 13.99
C ARG A 315 0.63 -19.46 15.45
N GLY A 316 -0.42 -19.63 16.27
CA GLY A 316 -0.27 -20.45 17.48
C GLY A 316 0.38 -21.77 17.04
N GLY A 317 1.32 -22.34 17.80
CA GLY A 317 2.26 -23.39 17.35
C GLY A 317 1.70 -24.69 16.75
N ASN A 318 0.42 -24.75 16.38
CA ASN A 318 -0.23 -25.79 15.59
C ASN A 318 -0.65 -25.19 14.21
N PRO A 319 -0.18 -25.72 13.07
CA PRO A 319 -0.45 -25.19 11.72
C PRO A 319 -1.92 -25.12 11.31
N LEU A 320 -2.80 -25.91 11.94
CA LEU A 320 -4.17 -26.15 11.47
C LEU A 320 -5.21 -25.16 11.99
N ASN A 321 -4.81 -24.15 12.75
CA ASN A 321 -5.75 -23.29 13.49
C ASN A 321 -5.59 -21.82 13.05
N LYS A 322 -6.34 -21.40 12.03
CA LYS A 322 -6.32 -20.00 11.55
C LYS A 322 -7.75 -19.48 11.42
N ALA A 323 -7.91 -18.17 11.60
CA ALA A 323 -9.05 -17.47 11.01
C ALA A 323 -9.15 -17.87 9.53
N GLN A 324 -10.36 -18.09 9.04
CA GLN A 324 -10.57 -18.41 7.62
C GLN A 324 -10.74 -17.12 6.82
N TYR A 325 -11.31 -16.10 7.45
CA TYR A 325 -11.64 -14.85 6.81
C TYR A 325 -11.40 -13.65 7.73
N LEU A 326 -10.68 -12.66 7.22
CA LEU A 326 -10.52 -11.36 7.85
C LEU A 326 -10.97 -10.27 6.87
N HIS A 327 -11.79 -9.34 7.36
CA HIS A 327 -12.17 -8.15 6.62
C HIS A 327 -12.02 -6.89 7.44
N LEU A 328 -11.27 -5.92 6.91
CA LEU A 328 -11.25 -4.56 7.41
C LEU A 328 -11.91 -3.68 6.35
N HIS A 329 -13.05 -3.07 6.67
CA HIS A 329 -13.75 -2.17 5.77
C HIS A 329 -13.87 -0.78 6.37
N ASP A 330 -13.45 0.25 5.64
CA ASP A 330 -13.54 1.62 6.14
C ASP A 330 -12.88 1.74 7.53
N VAL A 331 -11.65 1.23 7.69
CA VAL A 331 -10.87 1.29 8.93
C VAL A 331 -9.74 2.31 8.77
N ILE A 332 -9.37 3.02 9.85
CA ILE A 332 -8.17 3.85 9.88
C ILE A 332 -7.22 3.27 10.92
N VAL A 333 -6.02 2.90 10.51
CA VAL A 333 -4.95 2.42 11.38
C VAL A 333 -3.83 3.44 11.37
N SER A 334 -3.47 3.98 12.53
CA SER A 334 -2.44 5.02 12.65
C SER A 334 -1.63 4.89 13.92
N GLY A 335 -0.34 5.23 13.87
CA GLY A 335 0.49 5.37 15.07
C GLY A 335 0.94 4.03 15.68
N PHE A 336 1.22 3.04 14.84
CA PHE A 336 1.73 1.74 15.28
C PHE A 336 3.12 1.44 14.70
N ASP A 337 3.85 0.51 15.32
CA ASP A 337 5.01 -0.15 14.72
C ASP A 337 4.63 -0.84 13.41
N ALA A 338 3.63 -1.72 13.48
CA ALA A 338 3.00 -2.32 12.31
C ALA A 338 1.49 -2.10 12.34
N GLY A 339 0.92 -1.69 11.20
CA GLY A 339 -0.53 -1.64 11.04
C GLY A 339 -1.11 -3.04 11.12
N ILE A 340 -0.66 -3.92 10.22
CA ILE A 340 -1.08 -5.32 10.18
C ILE A 340 0.12 -6.25 10.05
N LEU A 341 0.11 -7.32 10.85
CA LEU A 341 1.16 -8.30 10.89
C LEU A 341 0.58 -9.72 10.78
N TYR A 342 0.89 -10.43 9.70
CA TYR A 342 0.64 -11.87 9.58
C TYR A 342 1.93 -12.64 9.83
N LEU A 343 1.98 -13.40 10.92
CA LEU A 343 3.12 -14.19 11.36
C LEU A 343 2.89 -15.68 11.04
N GLY A 344 3.59 -16.18 10.02
CA GLY A 344 3.74 -17.60 9.71
C GLY A 344 5.20 -17.92 9.39
N ASN A 345 5.81 -18.87 10.11
CA ASN A 345 7.25 -19.12 10.05
C ASN A 345 7.69 -20.25 9.09
N SER A 346 6.79 -20.93 8.38
CA SER A 346 7.18 -21.93 7.37
C SER A 346 5.96 -22.40 6.56
N HIS A 347 6.12 -22.53 5.25
CA HIS A 347 5.05 -22.95 4.33
C HIS A 347 4.78 -24.46 4.29
N GLN A 348 5.66 -25.30 4.85
CA GLN A 348 5.58 -26.76 4.74
C GLN A 348 4.32 -27.43 5.36
N GLU A 349 3.37 -26.67 5.90
CA GLU A 349 2.18 -27.20 6.56
C GLU A 349 0.89 -26.46 6.12
N ILE A 350 0.89 -25.84 4.92
CA ILE A 350 -0.15 -24.89 4.46
C ILE A 350 -1.04 -25.43 3.33
N GLU A 351 -0.71 -26.58 2.73
CA GLU A 351 -1.38 -27.09 1.51
C GLU A 351 -2.91 -27.23 1.61
N ASP A 352 -3.50 -27.24 2.82
CA ASP A 352 -4.94 -27.45 3.03
C ASP A 352 -5.73 -26.23 3.55
N HIS A 353 -5.15 -25.02 3.68
CA HIS A 353 -5.81 -23.93 4.43
C HIS A 353 -6.00 -22.58 3.71
N GLU A 354 -7.27 -22.21 3.57
CA GLU A 354 -7.81 -21.11 2.78
C GLU A 354 -7.95 -19.78 3.55
N PHE A 355 -6.89 -19.25 4.16
CA PHE A 355 -7.01 -17.94 4.83
C PHE A 355 -7.14 -16.80 3.80
N THR A 356 -8.25 -16.06 3.88
CA THR A 356 -8.56 -14.90 3.06
C THR A 356 -8.51 -13.63 3.90
N SER A 357 -7.67 -12.67 3.51
CA SER A 357 -7.66 -11.33 4.09
C SER A 357 -8.11 -10.31 3.06
N ILE A 358 -9.12 -9.51 3.40
CA ILE A 358 -9.64 -8.44 2.55
C ILE A 358 -9.56 -7.13 3.33
N LEU A 359 -8.83 -6.17 2.79
CA LEU A 359 -8.86 -4.80 3.25
C LEU A 359 -9.55 -3.98 2.17
N SER A 360 -10.60 -3.27 2.54
CA SER A 360 -11.37 -2.46 1.61
C SER A 360 -11.58 -1.06 2.17
N ASN A 361 -11.40 -0.07 1.31
CA ASN A 361 -11.59 1.35 1.62
C ASN A 361 -10.93 1.77 2.94
N THR A 362 -9.70 1.29 3.20
CA THR A 362 -9.04 1.39 4.52
C THR A 362 -7.83 2.30 4.42
N THR A 363 -7.54 3.07 5.48
CA THR A 363 -6.30 3.84 5.59
C THR A 363 -5.35 3.22 6.61
N ILE A 364 -4.09 3.05 6.23
CA ILE A 364 -2.99 2.72 7.14
C ILE A 364 -1.94 3.83 7.00
N THR A 365 -1.57 4.47 8.09
CA THR A 365 -0.61 5.58 8.07
C THR A 365 0.23 5.64 9.34
N ASN A 366 1.22 6.53 9.36
CA ASN A 366 1.98 6.87 10.56
C ASN A 366 2.56 5.61 11.26
N TRP A 367 3.24 4.76 10.49
CA TRP A 367 3.83 3.53 11.01
C TRP A 367 5.34 3.63 11.25
N GLY A 368 5.86 2.80 12.14
CA GLY A 368 7.28 2.76 12.51
C GLY A 368 8.10 1.66 11.81
N ASP A 369 7.50 0.53 11.48
CA ASP A 369 8.14 -0.60 10.82
C ASP A 369 7.49 -0.83 9.46
N TYR A 370 6.27 -1.39 9.43
CA TYR A 370 5.53 -1.68 8.20
C TYR A 370 4.09 -1.12 8.27
N GLY A 371 3.52 -0.76 7.14
CA GLY A 371 2.06 -0.68 7.05
C GLY A 371 1.47 -2.10 7.20
N ILE A 372 1.91 -3.01 6.35
CA ILE A 372 1.60 -4.45 6.39
C ILE A 372 2.87 -5.29 6.27
N PHE A 373 3.02 -6.28 7.14
CA PHE A 373 3.91 -7.40 6.93
C PHE A 373 3.07 -8.66 6.86
N SER A 374 3.17 -9.38 5.75
CA SER A 374 2.32 -10.53 5.48
C SER A 374 3.10 -11.76 5.11
N SER A 375 2.70 -12.90 5.66
CA SER A 375 2.94 -14.25 5.14
C SER A 375 1.60 -14.99 5.01
N SER A 376 0.55 -14.26 4.64
CA SER A 376 -0.81 -14.77 4.38
C SER A 376 -0.88 -15.45 3.01
N ILE A 377 -1.88 -16.29 2.77
CA ILE A 377 -2.02 -17.06 1.53
C ILE A 377 -2.81 -16.28 0.49
N ARG A 378 -3.99 -15.73 0.86
CA ARG A 378 -4.82 -14.91 -0.03
C ARG A 378 -5.06 -13.53 0.58
N MET A 379 -4.75 -12.48 -0.18
CA MET A 379 -4.91 -11.09 0.24
C MET A 379 -5.55 -10.25 -0.87
N ALA A 380 -6.55 -9.44 -0.52
CA ALA A 380 -7.09 -8.40 -1.38
C ALA A 380 -6.99 -7.03 -0.70
N LEU A 381 -6.38 -6.06 -1.37
CA LEU A 381 -6.33 -4.65 -0.98
C LEU A 381 -7.16 -3.86 -2.00
N LEU A 382 -8.30 -3.32 -1.57
CA LEU A 382 -9.31 -2.73 -2.45
C LEU A 382 -9.54 -1.27 -2.05
N GLY A 383 -9.03 -0.31 -2.81
CA GLY A 383 -9.11 1.10 -2.43
C GLY A 383 -8.42 1.41 -1.11
N VAL A 384 -7.29 0.76 -0.84
CA VAL A 384 -6.53 0.99 0.39
C VAL A 384 -5.61 2.19 0.19
N ARG A 385 -5.64 3.13 1.14
CA ARG A 385 -4.61 4.16 1.27
C ARG A 385 -3.59 3.72 2.31
N MET A 386 -2.40 3.30 1.88
CA MET A 386 -1.30 2.98 2.79
C MET A 386 -0.13 3.91 2.53
N THR A 387 -0.17 5.05 3.22
CA THR A 387 0.73 6.18 3.00
C THR A 387 1.40 6.54 4.30
N GLN A 388 2.73 6.68 4.30
CA GLN A 388 3.42 7.24 5.45
C GLN A 388 2.95 8.69 5.69
N HIS A 389 3.04 9.18 6.91
CA HIS A 389 2.75 10.58 7.24
C HIS A 389 3.58 11.51 6.32
N ASP A 390 2.98 12.56 5.75
CA ASP A 390 3.66 13.46 4.80
C ASP A 390 4.91 14.12 5.42
N ASP A 391 4.82 14.40 6.73
CA ASP A 391 5.90 14.88 7.58
C ASP A 391 6.76 13.81 8.27
N ALA A 392 6.69 12.55 7.85
CA ALA A 392 7.54 11.52 8.40
C ALA A 392 9.03 11.83 8.21
N MET A 393 9.82 11.37 9.18
CA MET A 393 11.26 11.25 9.01
C MET A 393 11.55 10.16 7.98
N SER A 394 12.65 10.29 7.24
CA SER A 394 13.05 9.36 6.19
C SER A 394 13.66 8.05 6.72
N GLY A 395 13.49 7.78 8.01
CA GLY A 395 14.00 6.60 8.68
C GLY A 395 15.39 6.77 9.28
N GLY A 396 16.09 5.65 9.42
CA GLY A 396 17.35 5.52 10.14
C GLY A 396 17.68 4.05 10.41
N TRP A 397 18.77 3.80 11.12
CA TRP A 397 19.27 2.45 11.43
C TRP A 397 18.18 1.43 11.82
N LYS A 398 18.37 0.17 11.41
CA LYS A 398 17.41 -0.91 11.67
C LYS A 398 17.46 -1.42 13.12
N ASN A 399 17.03 -0.59 14.07
CA ASN A 399 17.10 -0.84 15.51
C ASN A 399 15.80 -0.70 16.31
N GLY A 400 14.70 -0.31 15.66
CA GLY A 400 13.37 -0.16 16.25
C GLY A 400 13.06 1.28 16.69
N ALA A 401 13.98 2.22 16.46
CA ALA A 401 13.83 3.62 16.86
C ALA A 401 13.44 4.56 15.71
N HIS A 402 13.39 4.06 14.48
CA HIS A 402 13.16 4.86 13.26
C HIS A 402 11.98 4.33 12.46
N ASN A 403 11.56 5.07 11.43
CA ASN A 403 10.65 4.58 10.41
C ASN A 403 11.43 3.69 9.42
N GLN A 404 11.29 2.37 9.51
CA GLN A 404 12.27 1.48 8.89
C GLN A 404 11.87 0.98 7.51
N HIS A 405 10.65 0.48 7.35
CA HIS A 405 10.25 -0.18 6.10
C HIS A 405 9.07 0.51 5.43
N GLY A 406 8.85 0.09 4.18
CA GLY A 406 7.83 0.66 3.31
C GLY A 406 6.40 0.29 3.71
N CYS A 407 5.50 0.44 2.76
CA CYS A 407 4.08 0.15 2.96
C CYS A 407 3.91 -1.33 3.28
N MET A 408 4.38 -2.20 2.39
CA MET A 408 4.08 -3.62 2.49
C MET A 408 5.28 -4.52 2.20
N ARG A 409 5.41 -5.57 3.02
CA ARG A 409 6.21 -6.75 2.69
C ARG A 409 5.31 -7.98 2.65
N MET A 410 5.24 -8.63 1.50
CA MET A 410 4.65 -9.94 1.32
C MET A 410 5.77 -10.96 1.32
N ASN A 411 5.75 -11.92 2.23
CA ASN A 411 6.76 -12.94 2.41
C ASN A 411 6.10 -14.31 2.30
N GLY A 412 6.14 -14.91 1.12
CA GLY A 412 5.38 -16.12 0.83
C GLY A 412 3.87 -15.84 0.88
N VAL A 413 3.44 -14.86 0.08
CA VAL A 413 2.02 -14.68 -0.22
C VAL A 413 1.76 -15.32 -1.57
N ASP A 414 0.79 -16.24 -1.61
CA ASP A 414 0.50 -17.06 -2.78
C ASP A 414 -0.41 -16.31 -3.75
N HIS A 415 -1.47 -15.67 -3.25
CA HIS A 415 -2.38 -14.88 -4.09
C HIS A 415 -2.60 -13.48 -3.52
N ALA A 416 -2.34 -12.46 -4.33
CA ALA A 416 -2.52 -11.07 -3.97
C ALA A 416 -3.31 -10.31 -5.04
N VAL A 417 -4.32 -9.56 -4.61
CA VAL A 417 -5.05 -8.57 -5.42
C VAL A 417 -4.83 -7.20 -4.81
N MET A 418 -4.51 -6.22 -5.63
CA MET A 418 -4.42 -4.81 -5.24
C MET A 418 -5.12 -3.99 -6.30
N ASP A 419 -6.16 -3.25 -5.93
CA ASP A 419 -6.98 -2.51 -6.88
C ASP A 419 -7.36 -1.13 -6.35
N GLY A 420 -7.22 -0.10 -7.18
CA GLY A 420 -7.56 1.28 -6.82
C GLY A 420 -6.78 1.81 -5.61
N CYS A 421 -5.61 1.26 -5.29
CA CYS A 421 -4.89 1.57 -4.05
C CYS A 421 -3.95 2.79 -4.19
N ASP A 422 -3.65 3.42 -3.06
CA ASP A 422 -2.78 4.58 -2.95
C ASP A 422 -1.68 4.33 -1.93
N PHE A 423 -0.46 4.18 -2.43
CA PHE A 423 0.69 3.78 -1.65
C PHE A 423 1.80 4.82 -1.68
N PHE A 424 2.37 5.08 -0.51
CA PHE A 424 3.46 6.03 -0.37
C PHE A 424 4.38 5.69 0.79
N THR A 425 5.68 5.70 0.54
CA THR A 425 6.68 5.54 1.60
C THR A 425 7.82 6.53 1.52
N TYR A 426 8.26 6.93 2.71
CA TYR A 426 9.44 7.72 2.95
C TYR A 426 10.53 6.98 3.74
N ASN A 427 10.24 5.76 4.16
CA ASN A 427 10.96 5.09 5.22
C ASN A 427 12.15 4.33 4.65
N GLY A 428 13.29 4.42 5.33
CA GLY A 428 14.50 3.71 4.95
C GLY A 428 15.32 3.34 6.16
N TRP A 429 16.08 2.25 6.07
CA TRP A 429 16.96 1.84 7.18
C TRP A 429 18.40 1.58 6.79
N TRP A 430 18.67 1.40 5.50
CA TRP A 430 19.98 1.03 5.04
C TRP A 430 20.78 2.28 4.71
N GLN A 431 21.81 2.57 5.50
CA GLN A 431 22.74 3.66 5.22
C GLN A 431 23.82 3.16 4.26
N ASN A 432 23.52 3.13 2.96
CA ASN A 432 24.54 2.87 1.95
C ASN A 432 25.28 4.16 1.54
N ILE A 433 24.74 5.34 1.87
CA ILE A 433 25.24 6.65 1.47
C ILE A 433 25.07 7.62 2.64
N GLU A 434 26.13 8.08 3.28
CA GLU A 434 26.01 9.10 4.32
C GLU A 434 25.63 10.48 3.72
N PRO A 435 24.66 11.23 4.30
CA PRO A 435 23.85 10.97 5.50
C PRO A 435 22.47 10.32 5.22
N TYR A 436 22.25 9.80 4.02
CA TYR A 436 20.96 9.32 3.53
C TYR A 436 20.70 7.84 3.86
N HIS A 437 19.46 7.52 4.25
CA HIS A 437 19.01 6.14 4.38
C HIS A 437 18.15 5.76 3.19
N THR A 438 18.47 4.62 2.57
CA THR A 438 17.78 4.12 1.38
C THR A 438 16.32 3.84 1.68
N GLN A 439 15.44 4.56 0.99
CA GLN A 439 14.00 4.32 1.07
C GLN A 439 13.67 2.88 0.65
N GLN A 440 12.90 2.18 1.47
CA GLN A 440 12.42 0.83 1.18
C GLN A 440 11.27 0.87 0.17
N PRO A 441 11.02 -0.22 -0.56
CA PRO A 441 9.92 -0.28 -1.52
C PRO A 441 8.55 -0.10 -0.90
N VAL A 442 7.65 0.51 -1.66
CA VAL A 442 6.21 0.51 -1.37
C VAL A 442 5.73 -0.93 -1.23
N LEU A 443 6.02 -1.76 -2.23
CA LEU A 443 5.72 -3.18 -2.21
C LEU A 443 7.03 -3.95 -2.31
N ARG A 444 7.26 -4.82 -1.33
CA ARG A 444 8.26 -5.87 -1.45
C ARG A 444 7.58 -7.23 -1.42
N TRP A 445 7.48 -7.86 -2.58
CA TRP A 445 7.06 -9.25 -2.68
C TRP A 445 8.30 -10.16 -2.69
N ASN A 446 8.45 -10.83 -1.56
CA ASN A 446 9.57 -11.64 -1.19
C ASN A 446 9.16 -13.11 -1.28
N PHE A 447 9.85 -13.86 -2.11
CA PHE A 447 9.55 -15.26 -2.32
C PHE A 447 10.47 -16.11 -1.46
N MET A 448 9.90 -16.97 -0.62
CA MET A 448 10.66 -18.05 -0.02
C MET A 448 10.76 -19.18 -1.05
N GLY A 449 11.82 -19.98 -1.05
CA GLY A 449 11.79 -21.15 -1.93
C GLY A 449 10.82 -22.19 -1.39
N HIS A 450 9.86 -22.55 -2.23
CA HIS A 450 8.78 -23.49 -1.91
C HIS A 450 9.05 -24.86 -2.51
N ASP A 451 8.41 -25.86 -1.92
CA ASP A 451 8.28 -27.18 -2.51
C ASP A 451 7.32 -27.09 -3.72
N ASP A 452 7.37 -28.07 -4.62
CA ASP A 452 7.01 -28.00 -6.04
C ASP A 452 5.53 -27.72 -6.44
N THR A 453 4.68 -27.23 -5.55
CA THR A 453 3.21 -27.27 -5.72
C THR A 453 2.48 -25.92 -5.68
N HIS A 454 3.13 -24.81 -5.33
CA HIS A 454 2.43 -23.56 -5.04
C HIS A 454 2.46 -22.56 -6.21
N GLU A 455 1.30 -22.00 -6.55
CA GLU A 455 1.12 -20.91 -7.51
C GLU A 455 1.32 -19.56 -6.80
N MET A 456 2.14 -18.68 -7.38
CA MET A 456 2.38 -17.34 -6.86
C MET A 456 1.84 -16.31 -7.83
N GLU A 457 0.73 -15.68 -7.45
CA GLU A 457 -0.11 -14.86 -8.32
C GLU A 457 -0.32 -13.47 -7.73
N LEU A 458 -0.01 -12.43 -8.50
CA LEU A 458 -0.31 -11.04 -8.16
C LEU A 458 -1.09 -10.39 -9.28
N ASN A 459 -2.21 -9.78 -8.92
CA ASN A 459 -2.91 -8.85 -9.79
C ASN A 459 -2.95 -7.47 -9.14
N MET A 460 -2.18 -6.53 -9.68
CA MET A 460 -2.10 -5.14 -9.22
C MET A 460 -2.62 -4.20 -10.31
N GLN A 461 -3.75 -3.57 -10.04
CA GLN A 461 -4.52 -2.79 -10.99
C GLN A 461 -4.78 -1.37 -10.46
N ARG A 462 -4.75 -0.36 -11.33
CA ARG A 462 -5.28 0.98 -11.03
C ARG A 462 -4.70 1.63 -9.77
N CYS A 463 -3.45 1.32 -9.44
CA CYS A 463 -2.81 1.79 -8.20
C CYS A 463 -1.95 3.03 -8.45
N SER A 464 -1.73 3.83 -7.41
CA SER A 464 -0.69 4.84 -7.35
C SER A 464 0.39 4.45 -6.35
N CYS A 465 1.65 4.48 -6.75
CA CYS A 465 2.77 4.13 -5.89
C CYS A 465 3.82 5.23 -5.93
N GLU A 466 4.23 5.71 -4.75
CA GLU A 466 5.19 6.80 -4.66
C GLU A 466 6.32 6.50 -3.65
N GLY A 467 7.55 6.77 -4.06
CA GLY A 467 8.75 6.67 -3.21
C GLY A 467 9.39 5.28 -3.17
N GLY A 468 10.51 5.17 -2.46
CA GLY A 468 11.37 3.98 -2.47
C GLY A 468 12.58 4.12 -3.39
N GLU A 469 13.68 3.45 -3.07
CA GLU A 469 14.79 3.26 -4.02
C GLU A 469 14.36 2.40 -5.20
N THR A 470 13.57 1.38 -4.89
CA THR A 470 12.73 0.67 -5.83
C THR A 470 11.29 0.88 -5.37
N ILE A 471 10.32 1.09 -6.26
CA ILE A 471 8.90 1.26 -5.85
C ILE A 471 8.27 -0.11 -5.58
N LEU A 472 8.36 -1.03 -6.54
CA LEU A 472 7.90 -2.42 -6.45
C LEU A 472 9.09 -3.38 -6.59
N ALA A 473 9.32 -4.22 -5.59
CA ALA A 473 10.42 -5.18 -5.59
C ALA A 473 9.92 -6.62 -5.50
N PHE A 474 10.12 -7.38 -6.57
CA PHE A 474 9.85 -8.81 -6.72
C PHE A 474 11.17 -9.55 -6.61
N GLN A 475 11.47 -10.11 -5.44
CA GLN A 475 12.81 -10.62 -5.15
C GLN A 475 12.82 -11.87 -4.27
N HIS A 476 13.92 -12.62 -4.34
CA HIS A 476 14.15 -13.73 -3.42
C HIS A 476 14.24 -13.26 -1.97
N MET A 477 13.68 -14.05 -1.07
CA MET A 477 14.19 -14.15 0.28
C MET A 477 15.53 -14.86 0.21
N ASN A 478 16.61 -14.26 0.71
CA ASN A 478 17.99 -14.81 0.76
C ASN A 478 18.08 -16.12 1.59
N THR A 479 17.35 -17.15 1.20
CA THR A 479 17.21 -18.44 1.89
C THR A 479 17.99 -19.55 1.18
N GLY A 480 18.53 -19.27 -0.02
CA GLY A 480 19.30 -20.24 -0.82
C GLY A 480 18.46 -21.36 -1.43
N LYS A 481 17.13 -21.24 -1.42
CA LYS A 481 16.21 -22.21 -2.03
C LYS A 481 15.78 -21.75 -3.44
N SER A 482 15.50 -22.71 -4.33
CA SER A 482 14.90 -22.45 -5.66
C SER A 482 13.57 -21.73 -5.48
N VAL A 483 13.27 -20.78 -6.35
CA VAL A 483 12.01 -20.06 -6.34
C VAL A 483 11.40 -20.25 -7.71
N ARG A 484 10.17 -20.75 -7.75
CA ARG A 484 9.43 -20.98 -8.98
C ARG A 484 8.99 -19.67 -9.63
N ASN A 485 8.58 -19.81 -10.88
CA ASN A 485 8.04 -18.74 -11.70
C ASN A 485 6.76 -18.17 -11.09
N GLN A 486 6.46 -16.93 -11.47
CA GLN A 486 5.35 -16.16 -10.94
C GLN A 486 4.31 -15.94 -12.03
N ASN A 487 3.10 -15.57 -11.61
CA ASN A 487 2.10 -15.00 -12.49
C ASN A 487 1.71 -13.63 -11.93
N ALA A 488 2.47 -12.60 -12.33
CA ALA A 488 2.26 -11.24 -11.85
C ALA A 488 1.79 -10.33 -12.99
N VAL A 489 0.72 -9.58 -12.77
CA VAL A 489 0.26 -8.50 -13.65
C VAL A 489 0.25 -7.20 -12.87
N ILE A 490 0.93 -6.18 -13.40
CA ILE A 490 0.91 -4.80 -12.94
C ILE A 490 0.34 -3.95 -14.07
N GLU A 491 -0.83 -3.37 -13.85
CA GLU A 491 -1.54 -2.67 -14.91
C GLU A 491 -2.30 -1.41 -14.47
N GLY A 492 -2.41 -0.45 -15.38
CA GLY A 492 -3.19 0.77 -15.19
C GLY A 492 -2.68 1.64 -14.04
N SER A 493 -1.41 1.50 -13.65
CA SER A 493 -0.89 2.10 -12.42
C SER A 493 0.05 3.29 -12.70
N ILE A 494 0.16 4.21 -11.75
CA ILE A 494 1.10 5.34 -11.79
C ILE A 494 2.18 5.13 -10.73
N LEU A 495 3.43 5.05 -11.17
CA LEU A 495 4.60 4.83 -10.34
C LEU A 495 5.48 6.08 -10.36
N VAL A 496 5.56 6.78 -9.22
CA VAL A 496 6.26 8.05 -9.08
C VAL A 496 7.51 7.85 -8.23
N GLY A 497 8.67 8.07 -8.85
CA GLY A 497 9.95 8.03 -8.16
C GLY A 497 10.14 9.19 -7.19
N SER A 498 11.10 9.02 -6.28
CA SER A 498 11.66 10.06 -5.43
C SER A 498 13.09 10.40 -5.87
N HIS A 499 13.78 11.25 -5.11
CA HIS A 499 15.21 11.52 -5.27
C HIS A 499 16.12 10.28 -5.07
N MET A 500 15.60 9.15 -4.58
CA MET A 500 16.35 7.90 -4.42
C MET A 500 15.94 6.80 -5.41
N THR A 501 14.85 6.96 -6.16
CA THR A 501 14.36 5.88 -7.02
C THR A 501 15.32 5.63 -8.18
N SER A 502 15.93 4.45 -8.21
CA SER A 502 16.83 3.98 -9.27
C SER A 502 16.04 3.21 -10.33
N VAL A 503 15.05 2.43 -9.91
CA VAL A 503 14.16 1.65 -10.78
C VAL A 503 12.76 1.53 -10.16
N PRO A 504 11.68 1.93 -10.84
CA PRO A 504 10.32 1.75 -10.34
C PRO A 504 10.00 0.29 -10.01
N ILE A 505 10.34 -0.63 -10.91
CA ILE A 505 10.08 -2.06 -10.72
C ILE A 505 11.38 -2.86 -10.76
N LYS A 506 11.61 -3.68 -9.75
CA LYS A 506 12.73 -4.62 -9.71
C LYS A 506 12.18 -6.04 -9.74
N ILE A 507 12.62 -6.82 -10.71
CA ILE A 507 12.17 -8.19 -10.97
C ILE A 507 13.38 -9.13 -10.86
N ALA A 508 13.22 -10.27 -10.22
CA ALA A 508 14.24 -11.32 -10.17
C ALA A 508 13.79 -12.63 -10.84
N PHE A 509 12.64 -12.63 -11.52
CA PHE A 509 11.96 -13.84 -12.03
C PHE A 509 11.20 -13.58 -13.33
N GLY A 510 10.94 -14.65 -14.09
CA GLY A 510 10.02 -14.62 -15.21
C GLY A 510 8.54 -14.60 -14.77
N GLY A 511 7.64 -14.49 -15.75
CA GLY A 511 6.19 -14.55 -15.52
C GLY A 511 5.59 -13.25 -14.97
N VAL A 512 6.09 -12.12 -15.46
CA VAL A 512 5.64 -10.79 -15.04
C VAL A 512 5.18 -10.00 -16.26
N SER A 513 3.97 -9.46 -16.21
CA SER A 513 3.46 -8.51 -17.20
C SER A 513 3.28 -7.14 -16.57
N VAL A 514 3.90 -6.15 -17.19
CA VAL A 514 3.82 -4.73 -16.83
C VAL A 514 3.18 -4.02 -18.01
N ARG A 515 1.93 -3.60 -17.89
CA ARG A 515 1.19 -3.00 -19.01
C ARG A 515 0.36 -1.79 -18.65
N ASN A 516 0.16 -0.85 -19.57
CA ASN A 516 -0.62 0.36 -19.33
C ASN A 516 -0.19 1.15 -18.08
N ASN A 517 1.11 1.21 -17.75
CA ASN A 517 1.58 1.98 -16.59
C ASN A 517 2.24 3.29 -16.99
N VAL A 518 2.16 4.28 -16.11
CA VAL A 518 2.91 5.54 -16.22
C VAL A 518 4.01 5.56 -15.16
N PHE A 519 5.26 5.69 -15.61
CA PHE A 519 6.43 5.81 -14.75
C PHE A 519 6.95 7.24 -14.78
N VAL A 520 7.13 7.86 -13.62
CA VAL A 520 7.61 9.24 -13.51
C VAL A 520 8.89 9.29 -12.69
N PHE A 521 9.99 9.72 -13.30
CA PHE A 521 11.16 10.19 -12.57
C PHE A 521 11.10 11.72 -12.47
N PRO A 522 10.87 12.29 -11.29
CA PRO A 522 10.73 13.73 -11.12
C PRO A 522 12.07 14.45 -11.29
N ASP A 523 12.05 15.75 -11.59
CA ASP A 523 13.25 16.61 -11.66
C ASP A 523 13.80 16.96 -10.26
N SER A 524 14.04 15.95 -9.44
CA SER A 524 14.66 16.09 -8.13
C SER A 524 16.18 15.90 -8.24
N PRO A 525 17.00 16.75 -7.61
CA PRO A 525 18.42 16.50 -7.46
C PRO A 525 18.63 15.14 -6.82
N ARG A 526 19.53 14.34 -7.39
CA ARG A 526 20.02 13.16 -6.71
C ARG A 526 21.01 13.61 -5.64
N ALA A 527 20.93 12.99 -4.47
CA ALA A 527 22.07 13.02 -3.57
C ALA A 527 23.26 12.49 -4.40
N ASN A 528 24.35 13.27 -4.56
CA ASN A 528 25.47 13.13 -5.52
C ASN A 528 26.13 11.72 -5.64
N PHE A 529 25.38 10.66 -5.94
CA PHE A 529 25.81 9.29 -5.76
C PHE A 529 25.24 8.39 -6.84
N HIS A 530 26.13 7.64 -7.48
CA HIS A 530 25.84 6.76 -8.62
C HIS A 530 24.90 5.59 -8.29
N LEU A 531 24.75 5.26 -7.01
CA LEU A 531 23.94 4.11 -6.58
C LEU A 531 22.44 4.28 -6.87
N PHE A 532 21.96 5.51 -7.04
CA PHE A 532 20.53 5.83 -7.16
C PHE A 532 20.18 6.60 -8.43
N GLU A 533 21.04 6.56 -9.45
CA GLU A 533 20.69 7.08 -10.76
C GLU A 533 19.55 6.25 -11.34
N PRO A 534 18.55 6.89 -11.95
CA PRO A 534 17.52 6.11 -12.62
C PRO A 534 18.12 5.46 -13.84
N LYS A 535 17.99 4.14 -13.87
CA LYS A 535 18.58 3.31 -14.93
C LYS A 535 17.54 2.97 -15.98
N SER A 536 16.36 2.59 -15.52
CA SER A 536 15.28 2.07 -16.36
C SER A 536 13.94 2.11 -15.61
N ALA A 537 12.82 1.93 -16.31
CA ALA A 537 11.51 1.70 -15.68
C ALA A 537 11.48 0.37 -14.90
N GLY A 538 12.21 -0.64 -15.38
CA GLY A 538 12.39 -1.95 -14.77
C GLY A 538 13.83 -2.42 -14.78
N ALA A 539 14.26 -3.10 -13.72
CA ALA A 539 15.49 -3.87 -13.72
C ALA A 539 15.20 -5.35 -13.48
N PHE A 540 15.79 -6.19 -14.34
CA PHE A 540 15.91 -7.61 -14.08
C PHE A 540 17.22 -7.88 -13.35
N ILE A 541 17.14 -8.50 -12.17
CA ILE A 541 18.32 -8.87 -11.38
C ILE A 541 18.41 -10.39 -11.30
N ASN A 542 19.28 -10.94 -12.13
CA ASN A 542 19.75 -12.30 -11.98
C ASN A 542 20.66 -12.37 -10.74
N SER A 543 20.14 -12.91 -9.65
CA SER A 543 20.90 -13.02 -8.40
C SER A 543 21.98 -14.10 -8.47
N GLY A 544 21.97 -14.96 -9.51
CA GLY A 544 22.83 -16.13 -9.64
C GLY A 544 22.56 -17.22 -8.58
N LEU A 545 21.54 -17.02 -7.73
CA LEU A 545 21.25 -17.90 -6.60
C LEU A 545 20.37 -19.09 -6.98
N VAL A 546 19.72 -19.08 -8.15
CA VAL A 546 18.83 -20.15 -8.59
C VAL A 546 19.07 -20.47 -10.07
N THR A 547 19.13 -21.75 -10.41
CA THR A 547 19.30 -22.24 -11.79
C THR A 547 17.99 -22.85 -12.28
N GLY A 548 17.33 -22.25 -13.27
CA GLY A 548 16.21 -22.86 -14.00
C GLY A 548 14.95 -21.99 -14.12
N ASP A 549 14.66 -21.17 -13.11
CA ASP A 549 13.36 -20.48 -12.92
C ASP A 549 13.39 -18.99 -13.39
N GLU A 550 14.30 -18.63 -14.29
CA GLU A 550 14.44 -17.25 -14.82
C GLU A 550 14.00 -17.15 -16.29
N ILE A 551 13.43 -18.21 -16.86
CA ILE A 551 13.22 -18.33 -18.31
C ILE A 551 11.84 -17.89 -18.79
N ASP A 552 10.88 -17.69 -17.88
CA ASP A 552 9.51 -17.37 -18.26
C ASP A 552 9.36 -15.93 -18.75
N PRO A 553 8.41 -15.66 -19.65
CA PRO A 553 8.26 -14.35 -20.27
C PRO A 553 8.09 -13.19 -19.27
N ILE A 554 8.79 -12.10 -19.56
CA ILE A 554 8.62 -10.80 -18.94
C ILE A 554 8.09 -9.86 -20.02
N LEU A 555 6.87 -9.38 -19.85
CA LEU A 555 6.17 -8.57 -20.83
C LEU A 555 6.08 -7.12 -20.38
N TRP A 556 6.51 -6.18 -21.21
CA TRP A 556 6.41 -4.74 -21.00
C TRP A 556 5.66 -4.12 -22.18
N GLU A 557 4.37 -3.86 -22.00
CA GLU A 557 3.49 -3.48 -23.12
C GLU A 557 2.72 -2.20 -22.85
N HIS A 558 2.70 -1.27 -23.80
CA HIS A 558 1.90 -0.03 -23.68
C HIS A 558 2.19 0.76 -22.40
N ASN A 559 3.45 0.93 -22.03
CA ASN A 559 3.82 1.75 -20.87
C ASN A 559 4.33 3.12 -21.31
N THR A 560 4.16 4.13 -20.46
CA THR A 560 4.71 5.48 -20.66
C THR A 560 5.76 5.76 -19.59
N LEU A 561 7.02 5.89 -19.97
CA LEU A 561 8.12 6.30 -19.12
C LEU A 561 8.41 7.78 -19.34
N VAL A 562 8.32 8.55 -18.26
CA VAL A 562 8.58 9.99 -18.24
C VAL A 562 9.74 10.29 -17.31
N ASN A 563 10.87 10.68 -17.89
CA ASN A 563 12.01 11.16 -17.13
C ASN A 563 12.09 12.69 -17.22
N LEU A 564 11.62 13.36 -16.17
CA LEU A 564 11.64 14.81 -16.05
C LEU A 564 12.98 15.34 -15.56
N MET A 565 13.94 14.48 -15.22
CA MET A 565 15.22 14.96 -14.71
C MET A 565 16.00 15.74 -15.76
N SER A 566 16.55 16.85 -15.28
CA SER A 566 17.47 17.70 -16.02
C SER A 566 18.91 17.22 -15.92
N ALA A 567 19.75 17.63 -16.86
CA ALA A 567 21.17 17.28 -16.87
C ALA A 567 21.93 17.68 -15.58
N LYS A 568 21.46 18.72 -14.85
CA LYS A 568 22.03 19.14 -13.56
C LYS A 568 21.70 18.18 -12.39
N ASN A 569 20.61 17.43 -12.52
CA ASN A 569 20.09 16.53 -11.49
C ASN A 569 20.48 15.07 -11.77
N LEU A 570 20.97 14.80 -12.98
CA LEU A 570 21.77 13.62 -13.29
C LEU A 570 23.17 13.78 -12.72
N SER A 571 23.75 12.68 -12.22
CA SER A 571 25.14 12.73 -11.73
C SER A 571 26.12 12.81 -12.92
N ALA A 572 27.30 13.37 -12.68
CA ALA A 572 28.35 13.49 -13.70
C ALA A 572 28.97 12.15 -14.13
N ASN A 573 28.86 11.08 -13.34
CA ASN A 573 29.38 9.76 -13.74
C ASN A 573 28.28 8.85 -14.30
N ASN A 574 27.20 9.42 -14.82
CA ASN A 574 26.12 8.65 -15.41
C ASN A 574 26.66 7.74 -16.53
N TRP A 575 26.32 6.46 -16.44
CA TRP A 575 26.81 5.41 -17.34
C TRP A 575 26.22 5.50 -18.76
N SER A 576 25.21 6.33 -19.00
CA SER A 576 24.90 6.76 -20.36
C SER A 576 24.40 8.22 -20.40
N PRO A 577 24.95 9.07 -21.28
CA PRO A 577 24.30 10.33 -21.68
C PRO A 577 23.02 10.08 -22.50
N GLU A 578 22.66 8.82 -22.74
CA GLU A 578 21.59 8.35 -23.63
C GLU A 578 20.23 8.23 -22.93
N GLY A 579 20.13 8.59 -21.64
CA GLY A 579 18.85 8.62 -20.91
C GLY A 579 18.44 7.25 -20.34
N VAL A 580 17.22 7.21 -19.79
CA VAL A 580 16.60 6.05 -19.13
C VAL A 580 15.87 5.18 -20.16
N THR A 581 15.98 3.85 -20.05
CA THR A 581 15.28 2.87 -20.91
C THR A 581 14.11 2.20 -20.19
N PHE A 582 13.35 1.32 -20.86
CA PHE A 582 12.30 0.56 -20.19
C PHE A 582 12.85 -0.56 -19.33
N LEU A 583 13.60 -1.48 -19.92
CA LEU A 583 14.25 -2.54 -19.17
C LEU A 583 15.78 -2.43 -19.25
N ARG A 584 16.40 -2.90 -18.17
CA ARG A 584 17.83 -3.17 -18.09
C ARG A 584 18.04 -4.54 -17.45
N GLU A 585 18.89 -5.34 -18.07
CA GLU A 585 19.48 -6.51 -17.42
C GLU A 585 20.68 -6.03 -16.59
N ASP A 586 20.60 -6.16 -15.26
CA ASP A 586 21.76 -5.91 -14.40
C ASP A 586 22.66 -7.17 -14.46
N GLU A 587 23.64 -7.13 -15.37
CA GLU A 587 24.63 -8.19 -15.67
C GLU A 587 25.53 -8.56 -14.48
N VAL A 588 25.01 -9.26 -13.48
CA VAL A 588 25.89 -9.77 -12.41
C VAL A 588 26.43 -11.15 -12.75
N ASN A 589 25.68 -12.06 -13.43
CA ASN A 589 26.20 -13.42 -13.67
C ASN A 589 25.75 -14.17 -14.94
N LYS A 590 24.58 -13.91 -15.56
CA LYS A 590 24.15 -14.56 -16.82
C LYS A 590 23.12 -13.69 -17.58
N PRO A 591 23.29 -13.47 -18.91
CA PRO A 591 22.25 -12.83 -19.73
C PRO A 591 21.00 -13.72 -19.78
N LEU A 592 19.83 -13.09 -19.88
CA LEU A 592 18.59 -13.83 -20.12
C LEU A 592 18.62 -14.51 -21.49
N ALA A 593 17.81 -15.56 -21.64
CA ALA A 593 17.63 -16.17 -22.95
C ALA A 593 16.96 -15.16 -23.89
N GLU A 594 17.36 -15.18 -25.17
CA GLU A 594 16.71 -14.35 -26.19
C GLU A 594 15.20 -14.63 -26.23
N GLY A 595 14.40 -13.57 -26.18
CA GLY A 595 12.93 -13.66 -26.16
C GLY A 595 12.29 -13.80 -24.78
N THR A 596 13.06 -13.91 -23.68
CA THR A 596 12.49 -13.87 -22.33
C THR A 596 11.85 -12.52 -22.04
N ILE A 597 12.43 -11.43 -22.51
CA ILE A 597 11.87 -10.08 -22.37
C ILE A 597 11.22 -9.67 -23.69
N THR A 598 9.99 -9.18 -23.61
CA THR A 598 9.29 -8.55 -24.73
C THR A 598 8.91 -7.13 -24.35
N GLU A 599 9.36 -6.16 -25.14
CA GLU A 599 9.00 -4.74 -25.00
C GLU A 599 8.22 -4.29 -26.24
N ASN A 600 6.93 -4.02 -26.10
CA ASN A 600 6.08 -3.58 -27.21
C ASN A 600 5.32 -2.31 -26.87
N ASN A 601 5.12 -1.47 -27.88
CA ASN A 601 4.22 -0.32 -27.84
C ASN A 601 4.47 0.68 -26.69
N ASN A 602 5.70 0.81 -26.20
CA ASN A 602 6.03 1.69 -25.07
C ASN A 602 6.48 3.11 -25.52
N ILE A 603 6.31 4.13 -24.68
CA ILE A 603 6.81 5.50 -24.88
C ILE A 603 7.91 5.83 -23.89
N VAL A 604 9.06 6.32 -24.38
CA VAL A 604 10.06 7.02 -23.57
C VAL A 604 9.98 8.51 -23.86
N HIS A 605 9.80 9.33 -22.81
CA HIS A 605 9.72 10.78 -22.88
C HIS A 605 10.67 11.43 -21.86
N GLN A 606 11.73 12.09 -22.34
CA GLN A 606 12.78 12.70 -21.50
C GLN A 606 13.08 14.13 -21.96
N PRO A 607 12.17 15.09 -21.69
CA PRO A 607 12.23 16.42 -22.29
C PRO A 607 13.35 17.31 -21.72
N ASN A 608 13.82 17.02 -20.50
CA ASN A 608 14.72 17.91 -19.76
C ASN A 608 16.20 17.49 -19.85
N LEU A 609 16.52 16.42 -20.57
CA LEU A 609 17.91 16.02 -20.83
C LEU A 609 18.66 17.10 -21.63
N ALA A 610 20.00 17.06 -21.57
CA ALA A 610 20.83 17.94 -22.39
C ALA A 610 20.52 17.78 -23.89
N THR A 611 20.26 16.55 -24.32
CA THR A 611 19.65 16.21 -25.61
C THR A 611 18.27 15.61 -25.34
N PRO A 612 17.19 16.38 -25.48
CA PRO A 612 15.84 15.90 -25.20
C PRO A 612 15.47 14.67 -26.05
N GLN A 613 14.85 13.68 -25.40
CA GLN A 613 14.27 12.51 -26.09
C GLN A 613 12.75 12.61 -26.09
N ILE A 614 12.21 13.19 -27.16
CA ILE A 614 10.80 13.58 -27.26
C ILE A 614 10.16 13.08 -28.55
N LEU A 615 10.58 11.91 -29.04
CA LEU A 615 10.14 11.33 -30.32
C LEU A 615 8.61 11.30 -30.47
N TYR A 616 7.90 11.06 -29.37
CA TYR A 616 6.46 10.89 -29.30
C TYR A 616 5.71 12.10 -28.73
N ALA A 617 6.34 13.28 -28.66
CA ALA A 617 5.64 14.52 -28.30
C ALA A 617 4.73 15.03 -29.45
N PRO A 618 3.71 15.87 -29.17
CA PRO A 618 3.30 16.35 -27.84
C PRO A 618 2.57 15.29 -27.00
N LEU A 619 2.77 15.35 -25.69
CA LEU A 619 2.02 14.59 -24.70
C LEU A 619 1.25 15.56 -23.80
N ASP A 620 0.11 15.13 -23.27
CA ASP A 620 -0.68 15.90 -22.30
C ASP A 620 0.09 16.00 -20.97
N THR A 621 0.36 17.21 -20.53
CA THR A 621 1.04 17.49 -19.26
C THR A 621 0.09 18.04 -18.21
N THR A 622 -1.22 17.81 -18.37
CA THR A 622 -2.22 18.18 -17.37
C THR A 622 -1.95 17.43 -16.07
N SER A 623 -1.69 18.17 -15.01
CA SER A 623 -1.40 17.58 -13.70
C SER A 623 -2.58 16.78 -13.18
N VAL A 624 -2.31 15.57 -12.69
CA VAL A 624 -3.33 14.69 -12.11
C VAL A 624 -3.43 14.92 -10.60
N TRP A 625 -2.30 14.93 -9.91
CA TRP A 625 -2.18 15.27 -8.50
C TRP A 625 -0.77 15.78 -8.16
N GLU A 626 -0.60 16.29 -6.95
CA GLU A 626 0.72 16.65 -6.41
C GLU A 626 1.34 15.47 -5.68
N ALA A 627 2.60 15.18 -5.99
CA ALA A 627 3.37 14.14 -5.30
C ALA A 627 3.57 14.49 -3.81
N ARG A 628 3.53 13.48 -2.94
CA ARG A 628 3.73 13.65 -1.48
C ARG A 628 5.18 13.86 -1.09
N THR A 629 6.11 13.55 -1.98
CA THR A 629 7.54 13.60 -1.72
C THR A 629 7.99 15.05 -1.59
N ALA A 630 7.89 15.65 -0.39
CA ALA A 630 8.29 17.03 -0.14
C ALA A 630 9.81 17.24 0.06
N GLY A 631 10.60 16.19 0.28
CA GLY A 631 12.05 16.22 0.52
C GLY A 631 12.55 15.19 1.54
N TYR A 632 13.85 15.16 1.81
CA TYR A 632 14.44 14.25 2.80
C TYR A 632 14.44 14.86 4.20
N ARG A 633 14.15 14.06 5.23
CA ARG A 633 14.23 14.45 6.64
C ARG A 633 15.05 13.42 7.39
N ASP A 634 16.28 13.78 7.73
CA ASP A 634 17.15 12.89 8.48
C ASP A 634 16.59 12.61 9.87
N GLY A 635 16.28 11.33 10.16
CA GLY A 635 15.83 10.87 11.47
C GLY A 635 16.77 11.28 12.61
N GLY A 636 18.02 11.60 12.26
CA GLY A 636 19.08 11.95 13.19
C GLY A 636 19.52 10.74 13.97
N GLY A 637 20.78 10.71 14.39
CA GLY A 637 21.34 9.58 15.12
C GLY A 637 22.57 9.02 14.46
N GLY A 638 23.18 8.04 15.12
CA GLY A 638 24.43 7.46 14.66
C GLY A 638 24.88 6.32 15.54
N GLY A 639 26.09 5.84 15.26
CA GLY A 639 26.76 4.78 16.01
C GLY A 639 28.09 5.25 16.57
N ILE A 640 28.42 4.86 17.79
CA ILE A 640 29.78 4.96 18.35
C ILE A 640 30.18 3.63 18.98
N THR A 641 31.34 3.12 18.60
CA THR A 641 31.94 1.96 19.26
C THR A 641 32.61 2.41 20.55
N LEU A 642 32.22 1.81 21.68
CA LEU A 642 32.80 2.13 22.99
C LEU A 642 34.31 1.86 23.01
N ALA A 643 35.09 2.85 23.41
CA ALA A 643 36.54 2.68 23.60
C ALA A 643 36.88 1.92 24.88
N ALA A 644 36.00 1.95 25.88
CA ALA A 644 36.19 1.35 27.20
C ALA A 644 34.84 0.88 27.78
N ASP A 645 34.90 0.06 28.84
CA ASP A 645 33.72 -0.33 29.60
C ASP A 645 33.03 0.90 30.20
N VAL A 646 31.70 0.97 30.12
CA VAL A 646 30.87 1.99 30.77
C VAL A 646 30.09 1.32 31.90
N PRO A 647 30.61 1.29 33.13
CA PRO A 647 29.91 0.69 34.28
C PRO A 647 28.63 1.48 34.61
N THR A 648 27.76 0.91 35.45
CA THR A 648 26.62 1.67 36.01
C THR A 648 27.12 2.93 36.72
N GLY A 649 26.56 4.09 36.38
CA GLY A 649 27.00 5.42 36.80
C GLY A 649 28.14 6.01 35.96
N GLY A 650 28.81 5.19 35.14
CA GLY A 650 29.78 5.63 34.13
C GLY A 650 29.11 6.38 32.99
N SER A 651 29.89 7.16 32.25
CA SER A 651 29.38 7.93 31.12
C SER A 651 30.22 7.75 29.86
N VAL A 652 29.57 7.90 28.70
CA VAL A 652 30.20 8.01 27.39
C VAL A 652 29.83 9.35 26.78
N GLU A 653 30.80 10.00 26.16
CA GLU A 653 30.59 11.24 25.42
C GLU A 653 30.46 10.93 23.93
N ILE A 654 29.35 11.37 23.34
CA ILE A 654 29.09 11.23 21.91
C ILE A 654 29.29 12.61 21.27
N PRO A 655 30.26 12.77 20.35
CA PRO A 655 30.40 14.00 19.59
C PRO A 655 29.09 14.31 18.85
N HIS A 656 28.57 15.51 19.03
CA HIS A 656 27.34 15.98 18.41
C HIS A 656 27.69 17.18 17.53
N LYS A 657 27.96 16.91 16.25
CA LYS A 657 28.36 17.94 15.26
C LYS A 657 27.26 19.00 15.04
N GLU A 658 25.99 18.63 15.21
CA GLU A 658 24.86 19.44 14.74
C GLU A 658 24.59 20.71 15.57
N ALA A 659 25.12 20.80 16.80
CA ALA A 659 24.99 22.02 17.62
C ALA A 659 25.74 23.21 17.00
N ALA A 660 26.77 22.95 16.16
CA ALA A 660 27.49 23.98 15.42
C ALA A 660 26.84 24.31 14.07
N ASP A 661 26.26 23.31 13.37
CA ASP A 661 25.78 23.48 11.98
C ASP A 661 24.32 23.96 11.86
N VAL A 662 23.48 23.78 12.89
CA VAL A 662 22.04 24.10 12.80
C VAL A 662 21.62 25.23 13.77
N GLY A 663 22.56 25.81 14.51
CA GLY A 663 22.28 26.91 15.45
C GLY A 663 21.27 26.56 16.56
N GLN A 664 21.04 25.27 16.83
CA GLN A 664 20.08 24.83 17.84
C GLN A 664 20.69 24.88 19.24
N SER A 665 20.00 25.56 20.16
CA SER A 665 20.37 25.59 21.58
C SER A 665 20.23 24.19 22.19
N PRO A 666 21.18 23.74 23.06
CA PRO A 666 21.06 22.50 23.83
C PRO A 666 19.72 22.32 24.59
N SER A 667 19.00 23.42 24.86
CA SER A 667 17.67 23.39 25.47
C SER A 667 16.60 22.67 24.65
N ALA A 668 16.76 22.57 23.33
CA ALA A 668 15.82 21.85 22.46
C ALA A 668 15.76 20.35 22.76
N TYR A 669 16.83 19.81 23.35
CA TYR A 669 16.98 18.39 23.64
C TYR A 669 16.64 18.02 25.09
N ALA A 670 16.71 18.96 26.04
CA ALA A 670 16.68 18.67 27.48
C ALA A 670 15.43 17.91 28.00
N ASN A 671 14.37 17.78 27.20
CA ASN A 671 13.13 17.09 27.56
C ASN A 671 12.68 16.02 26.54
N GLY A 672 13.57 15.59 25.64
CA GLY A 672 13.26 14.61 24.60
C GLY A 672 13.29 13.15 25.07
N GLN A 673 12.53 12.29 24.38
CA GLN A 673 12.62 10.82 24.45
C GLN A 673 13.80 10.31 23.61
N HIS A 674 15.02 10.60 24.04
CA HIS A 674 16.21 10.08 23.37
C HIS A 674 16.30 8.56 23.49
N PHE A 675 16.85 7.96 22.45
CA PHE A 675 17.04 6.53 22.33
C PHE A 675 18.53 6.17 22.31
N VAL A 676 18.86 5.10 23.01
CA VAL A 676 20.20 4.49 23.02
C VAL A 676 20.01 2.98 22.92
N LYS A 677 20.78 2.31 22.07
CA LYS A 677 20.85 0.85 21.99
C LYS A 677 22.30 0.41 22.11
N VAL A 678 22.55 -0.50 23.04
CA VAL A 678 23.86 -1.08 23.32
C VAL A 678 23.86 -2.50 22.77
N GLN A 679 24.53 -2.71 21.64
CA GLN A 679 24.45 -3.94 20.85
C GLN A 679 25.28 -5.08 21.45
N ALA A 680 24.91 -5.60 22.64
CA ALA A 680 25.52 -6.84 23.19
C ALA A 680 24.84 -7.47 24.42
N SER A 681 24.03 -6.76 25.22
CA SER A 681 23.78 -7.25 26.61
C SER A 681 22.51 -6.78 27.31
N LEU A 682 21.62 -6.04 26.65
CA LEU A 682 20.46 -5.40 27.28
C LEU A 682 19.19 -5.54 26.42
N PRO A 683 17.97 -5.34 26.98
CA PRO A 683 16.75 -5.28 26.19
C PRO A 683 16.90 -4.34 25.00
N ASP A 684 16.19 -4.62 23.90
CA ASP A 684 16.39 -4.03 22.57
C ASP A 684 16.39 -2.49 22.50
N ARG A 685 15.99 -1.79 23.57
CA ARG A 685 15.80 -0.34 23.63
C ARG A 685 16.05 0.23 25.03
N ILE A 686 17.00 1.17 25.15
CA ILE A 686 17.20 2.00 26.35
C ILE A 686 16.69 3.41 26.02
N VAL A 687 15.73 3.91 26.80
CA VAL A 687 15.10 5.23 26.57
C VAL A 687 15.41 6.15 27.73
N SER A 688 15.74 7.42 27.48
CA SER A 688 16.00 8.39 28.57
C SER A 688 14.84 8.49 29.56
N ARG A 689 13.61 8.44 29.07
CA ARG A 689 12.38 8.58 29.87
C ARG A 689 12.15 7.46 30.88
N THR A 690 12.70 6.26 30.66
CA THR A 690 12.59 5.15 31.62
C THR A 690 13.58 5.29 32.78
N GLY A 691 14.45 6.32 32.75
CA GLY A 691 15.48 6.54 33.76
C GLY A 691 16.69 5.61 33.63
N GLN A 692 16.72 4.77 32.59
CA GLN A 692 17.80 3.80 32.34
C GLN A 692 19.08 4.46 31.82
N VAL A 693 18.99 5.69 31.32
CA VAL A 693 20.13 6.56 31.01
C VAL A 693 19.82 7.99 31.44
N ASP A 694 20.87 8.74 31.78
CA ASP A 694 20.83 10.20 31.80
C ASP A 694 21.49 10.72 30.53
N ILE A 695 20.99 11.81 29.95
CA ILE A 695 21.60 12.42 28.78
C ILE A 695 21.71 13.91 29.00
N LYS A 696 22.94 14.40 28.96
CA LYS A 696 23.24 15.82 29.08
C LYS A 696 23.91 16.32 27.81
N PHE A 697 23.27 17.27 27.14
CA PHE A 697 23.83 17.94 25.97
C PHE A 697 24.78 19.06 26.41
N THR A 698 25.94 19.12 25.76
CA THR A 698 26.89 20.22 25.80
C THR A 698 26.81 20.99 24.47
N ALA A 699 27.70 21.96 24.26
CA ALA A 699 27.80 22.68 22.99
C ALA A 699 28.33 21.81 21.84
N SER A 700 29.00 20.69 22.10
CA SER A 700 29.66 19.87 21.08
C SER A 700 29.45 18.36 21.24
N SER A 701 28.72 17.93 22.26
CA SER A 701 28.55 16.52 22.59
C SER A 701 27.29 16.23 23.37
N ALA A 702 26.88 14.96 23.40
CA ALA A 702 25.91 14.43 24.35
C ALA A 702 26.63 13.45 25.28
N VAL A 703 26.56 13.69 26.59
CA VAL A 703 27.08 12.79 27.61
C VAL A 703 25.96 11.87 28.05
N ILE A 704 26.10 10.57 27.78
CA ILE A 704 25.16 9.53 28.20
C ILE A 704 25.72 8.87 29.46
N THR A 705 24.97 8.92 30.56
CA THR A 705 25.28 8.20 31.79
C THR A 705 24.50 6.90 31.85
N ASN A 706 25.20 5.78 31.96
CA ASN A 706 24.61 4.45 32.10
C ASN A 706 23.91 4.30 33.46
N LYS A 707 22.59 4.08 33.47
CA LYS A 707 21.82 3.75 34.69
C LYS A 707 21.12 2.40 34.58
N THR A 708 21.56 1.52 33.68
CA THR A 708 20.86 0.25 33.38
C THR A 708 21.10 -0.85 34.42
N GLY A 709 22.04 -0.65 35.33
CA GLY A 709 22.45 -1.67 36.31
C GLY A 709 23.45 -2.70 35.77
N VAL A 710 23.84 -2.61 34.49
CA VAL A 710 24.80 -3.51 33.84
C VAL A 710 25.90 -2.71 33.15
N THR A 711 27.15 -3.12 33.29
CA THR A 711 28.29 -2.53 32.56
C THR A 711 28.15 -2.74 31.06
N TRP A 712 28.32 -1.67 30.27
CA TRP A 712 28.40 -1.77 28.81
C TRP A 712 29.85 -2.08 28.42
N PRO A 713 30.15 -3.23 27.79
CA PRO A 713 31.53 -3.60 27.51
C PRO A 713 32.19 -2.69 26.46
N ALA A 714 33.50 -2.50 26.55
CA ALA A 714 34.31 -1.92 25.49
C ALA A 714 34.09 -2.65 24.17
N LYS A 715 34.28 -1.93 23.06
CA LYS A 715 34.05 -2.39 21.68
C LYS A 715 32.60 -2.71 21.34
N THR A 716 31.66 -2.46 22.26
CA THR A 716 30.22 -2.53 21.95
C THR A 716 29.80 -1.32 21.13
N LEU A 717 29.02 -1.54 20.07
CA LEU A 717 28.38 -0.46 19.33
C LEU A 717 27.23 0.12 20.14
N ILE A 718 27.26 1.44 20.34
CA ILE A 718 26.14 2.22 20.83
C ILE A 718 25.50 2.91 19.63
N GLU A 719 24.27 2.55 19.32
CA GLU A 719 23.44 3.32 18.42
C GLU A 719 22.62 4.32 19.25
N TYR A 720 22.49 5.55 18.75
CA TYR A 720 21.74 6.59 19.44
C TYR A 720 20.87 7.37 18.48
N LYS A 721 19.82 7.97 19.04
CA LYS A 721 18.96 8.90 18.36
C LYS A 721 18.50 9.98 19.33
N TRP A 722 18.61 11.22 18.88
CA TRP A 722 18.18 12.37 19.65
C TRP A 722 16.77 12.78 19.26
N ASP A 723 15.82 12.58 20.17
CA ASP A 723 14.50 13.16 20.02
C ASP A 723 14.58 14.71 19.97
N ARG A 724 14.05 15.29 18.88
CA ARG A 724 13.97 16.74 18.63
C ARG A 724 12.54 17.28 18.78
N SER A 725 11.59 16.47 19.26
CA SER A 725 10.14 16.71 19.22
C SER A 725 9.64 17.91 20.04
N ARG A 726 10.42 18.43 21.00
CA ARG A 726 10.00 19.50 21.92
C ARG A 726 10.55 20.88 21.60
N GLY A 727 11.33 21.03 20.53
CA GLY A 727 11.68 22.34 19.98
C GLY A 727 10.67 22.81 18.94
N ASP A 728 10.45 24.12 18.83
CA ASP A 728 9.62 24.74 17.78
C ASP A 728 10.18 24.55 16.35
N ASN A 729 11.24 23.76 16.18
CA ASN A 729 11.97 23.59 14.93
C ASN A 729 12.16 22.10 14.64
N PRO A 730 11.17 21.43 14.01
CA PRO A 730 11.34 20.06 13.52
C PRO A 730 12.57 19.99 12.61
N VAL A 731 13.17 18.80 12.48
CA VAL A 731 14.31 18.61 11.57
C VAL A 731 13.97 19.22 10.22
N GLN A 732 14.77 20.21 9.80
CA GLN A 732 14.51 20.91 8.56
C GLN A 732 14.53 19.91 7.41
N ARG A 733 13.46 19.93 6.64
CA ARG A 733 13.34 19.11 5.43
C ARG A 733 14.27 19.67 4.37
N GLU A 734 15.05 18.80 3.75
CA GLU A 734 15.83 19.13 2.57
C GLU A 734 14.89 19.16 1.35
N THR A 735 14.16 20.27 1.22
CA THR A 735 13.09 20.44 0.22
C THR A 735 13.59 20.41 -1.22
N ARG A 736 14.88 20.67 -1.45
CA ARG A 736 15.48 20.50 -2.79
C ARG A 736 15.32 19.07 -3.30
N LEU A 737 15.29 18.07 -2.42
CA LEU A 737 15.11 16.65 -2.77
C LEU A 737 13.63 16.24 -2.92
N GLY A 738 12.71 17.20 -2.81
CA GLY A 738 11.30 16.98 -3.06
C GLY A 738 11.00 16.79 -4.54
N THR A 739 9.90 16.12 -4.84
CA THR A 739 9.32 16.04 -6.17
C THR A 739 8.73 17.41 -6.53
N PRO A 740 9.14 18.01 -7.65
CA PRO A 740 8.56 19.28 -8.11
C PRO A 740 7.06 19.16 -8.39
N LYS A 741 6.36 20.28 -8.20
CA LYS A 741 4.92 20.35 -8.50
C LYS A 741 4.63 20.08 -9.97
N GLY A 742 3.51 19.43 -10.25
CA GLY A 742 3.11 19.08 -11.62
C GLY A 742 3.96 17.98 -12.28
N SER A 743 4.83 17.30 -11.53
CA SER A 743 5.59 16.16 -12.07
C SER A 743 4.68 14.99 -12.47
N VAL A 744 3.55 14.84 -11.78
CA VAL A 744 2.56 13.80 -12.09
C VAL A 744 1.46 14.39 -12.97
N ALA A 745 1.48 13.97 -14.23
CA ALA A 745 0.55 14.37 -15.27
C ALA A 745 -0.01 13.15 -16.01
N THR A 746 -0.99 13.36 -16.87
CA THR A 746 -1.64 12.31 -17.66
C THR A 746 -0.66 11.63 -18.64
N PHE A 747 0.15 12.42 -19.35
CA PHE A 747 1.10 11.97 -20.37
C PHE A 747 0.45 11.18 -21.52
N ALA A 748 -0.80 11.48 -21.85
CA ALA A 748 -1.48 10.92 -23.00
C ALA A 748 -0.94 11.51 -24.31
N PRO A 749 -0.78 10.72 -25.39
CA PRO A 749 -0.49 11.27 -26.71
C PRO A 749 -1.57 12.28 -27.15
N LEU A 750 -1.14 13.47 -27.60
CA LEU A 750 -2.03 14.51 -28.14
C LEU A 750 -1.99 14.53 -29.66
N GLU A 751 -2.94 15.25 -30.28
CA GLU A 751 -2.94 15.50 -31.72
C GLU A 751 -1.56 15.99 -32.21
N GLY A 752 -1.05 15.36 -33.27
CA GLY A 752 0.28 15.60 -33.81
C GLY A 752 1.39 14.72 -33.21
N SER A 753 1.10 13.94 -32.15
CA SER A 753 2.04 12.97 -31.61
C SER A 753 2.26 11.81 -32.59
N LYS A 754 3.52 11.40 -32.75
CA LYS A 754 3.88 10.20 -33.51
C LYS A 754 3.48 8.89 -32.82
N ALA A 755 3.05 8.93 -31.56
CA ALA A 755 2.56 7.75 -30.88
C ALA A 755 1.15 7.35 -31.31
N LEU A 756 0.35 8.30 -31.81
CA LEU A 756 -1.03 8.04 -32.20
C LEU A 756 -1.12 7.02 -33.32
N GLY A 757 -1.79 5.90 -33.06
CA GLY A 757 -1.97 4.82 -34.03
C GLY A 757 -0.69 4.12 -34.49
N ALA A 758 0.42 4.30 -33.76
CA ALA A 758 1.72 3.71 -34.10
C ALA A 758 1.99 2.37 -33.40
N GLY A 759 1.10 1.92 -32.51
CA GLY A 759 1.20 0.62 -31.87
C GLY A 759 0.85 -0.53 -32.82
N SER A 760 1.41 -1.71 -32.54
CA SER A 760 1.10 -2.93 -33.27
C SER A 760 -0.34 -3.38 -33.07
N GLU A 761 -0.93 -3.96 -34.13
CA GLU A 761 -2.24 -4.63 -34.04
C GLU A 761 -2.17 -5.93 -33.21
N ASP A 762 -1.01 -6.60 -33.22
CA ASP A 762 -0.75 -7.80 -32.43
C ASP A 762 -0.41 -7.42 -30.99
N THR A 763 -1.40 -6.85 -30.30
CA THR A 763 -1.29 -6.50 -28.88
C THR A 763 -2.19 -7.37 -28.04
N ARG A 764 -1.63 -7.89 -26.94
CA ARG A 764 -2.37 -8.59 -25.88
C ARG A 764 -3.15 -7.59 -25.02
N VAL A 765 -2.78 -6.32 -25.09
CA VAL A 765 -3.33 -5.22 -24.29
C VAL A 765 -4.45 -4.56 -25.08
N VAL A 766 -5.68 -5.03 -24.88
CA VAL A 766 -6.86 -4.51 -25.61
C VAL A 766 -7.57 -3.37 -24.89
N LEU A 767 -7.27 -3.16 -23.61
CA LEU A 767 -7.78 -2.05 -22.82
C LEU A 767 -6.70 -1.00 -22.63
N ASP A 768 -7.09 0.28 -22.57
CA ASP A 768 -6.20 1.38 -22.24
C ASP A 768 -6.15 1.64 -20.73
N PHE A 769 -5.40 2.67 -20.33
CA PHE A 769 -5.32 3.13 -18.93
C PHE A 769 -6.67 3.43 -18.27
N TYR A 770 -7.69 3.80 -19.06
CA TYR A 770 -9.03 4.12 -18.60
C TYR A 770 -9.96 2.90 -18.57
N GLY A 771 -9.47 1.72 -18.94
CA GLY A 771 -10.29 0.52 -19.10
C GLY A 771 -11.12 0.52 -20.38
N LYS A 772 -10.87 1.47 -21.30
CA LYS A 772 -11.57 1.54 -22.59
C LYS A 772 -10.90 0.65 -23.61
N ARG A 773 -11.70 0.09 -24.52
CA ARG A 773 -11.16 -0.73 -25.60
C ARG A 773 -10.28 0.13 -26.52
N ARG A 774 -9.07 -0.34 -26.78
CA ARG A 774 -8.16 0.28 -27.74
C ARG A 774 -8.62 0.06 -29.18
N PRO A 775 -8.36 1.01 -30.08
CA PRO A 775 -8.62 0.83 -31.51
C PRO A 775 -7.70 -0.25 -32.11
N ALA A 776 -8.00 -0.70 -33.33
CA ALA A 776 -7.18 -1.70 -34.04
C ALA A 776 -5.71 -1.28 -34.19
N TYR A 777 -5.48 0.02 -34.41
CA TYR A 777 -4.15 0.63 -34.38
C TYR A 777 -4.05 1.48 -33.10
N PRO A 778 -3.62 0.89 -31.98
CA PRO A 778 -3.54 1.60 -30.70
C PRO A 778 -2.44 2.65 -30.74
N SER A 779 -2.54 3.62 -29.83
CA SER A 779 -1.41 4.51 -29.57
C SER A 779 -0.31 3.75 -28.81
N LEU A 780 0.94 4.16 -29.03
CA LEU A 780 2.02 3.79 -28.11
C LEU A 780 1.74 4.39 -26.72
N GLY A 781 2.25 3.73 -25.68
CA GLY A 781 2.13 4.17 -24.29
C GLY A 781 0.82 3.76 -23.63
N ALA A 782 0.69 4.17 -22.36
CA ALA A 782 -0.37 3.70 -21.48
C ALA A 782 -1.75 4.26 -21.81
N LEU A 783 -1.83 5.48 -22.32
CA LEU A 783 -3.08 6.17 -22.56
C LEU A 783 -3.33 6.32 -24.06
N GLU A 784 -4.59 6.23 -24.46
CA GLU A 784 -5.04 6.67 -25.77
C GLU A 784 -5.30 8.19 -25.75
N CYS A 785 -5.34 8.82 -26.93
CA CYS A 785 -5.77 10.21 -27.03
C CYS A 785 -7.20 10.34 -26.49
N PRO A 786 -7.46 11.27 -25.55
CA PRO A 786 -8.83 11.68 -25.27
C PRO A 786 -9.40 12.21 -26.58
N ARG A 787 -10.38 11.52 -27.16
CA ARG A 787 -11.10 12.01 -28.33
C ARG A 787 -12.11 13.06 -27.94
#